data_AF-A0AAV9DXE3-F1
#
_entry.id   AF-A0AAV9DXE3-F1
#
_cell.length_a   1.000
_cell.length_b   1.000
_cell.length_c   1.000
_cell.angle_alpha   90.00
_cell.angle_beta   90.00
_cell.angle_gamma   90.00
#
_symmetry.space_group_name_H-M   'P 1'
#
loop_
_entity.id
_entity.type
_entity.pdbx_description
1 polymer ?
#
loop_
_entity_poly.entity_id
_entity_poly.type
_entity_poly.pdbx_seq_one_letter_code
_entity_poly.pdbx_strand_id
1 'polypeptide(L)'
;MGRWTVSAALLLLLCLSLIPDQGPKLRANAEESGESEGVVDPPKVEEKIGAVPGGLSTDSDVAKREAESISKRSLRSSAEKFEFQAEVSRLMDILINSLYSNKDIFLRELISNASDALDKIRFLSLTDKEILGEGDNTKLEILIKLDKEKKILSIRDRGIGMMKEDLIKNLGTIAKSGTSAFVEKMQTGGDLNLIGQFGVGFYSVYLVADYVEVISKHNDDKQYVWESKADGAFAISEDVWNEPLGRGTEIRLHLRDEAQEYLDEFKLKELVKKYSEFINFPIQLWASKEVDVEVPADEEESGEEEEPTESSSSEDEETEEEDGEKKPKTKKIKETTYEWEVLNDMKAVWLRNPKEVTDEEYTKFYQSLAKDFSDEKPLAWSHFTAEGDVEFKAVLFVPPKAPHDLYESYYNTEKSNLKLYVRRVFISDEFDELLPKYLNFLKGLVDSDTLPLNVSREMLQQHSSLKTIKKKLIRKALDMIRKIAEEDPDESSDRDNKDVEKTDENDEKKGQYTKFWNEFGKSIKLGIVEDATNRNRLAKLLRFESTKSDGKLTSLDQYISRMKSGQKDIFYITGTSKEQLEKSPFLERLTKKNYEVIYFTDPVDEYLMQYLMDYEDKKFQNVSKEGLKLGKDSKIKSLKESFKELTNWWKDNLASENVDSVKISDRLDKTPCVVVTSKYGWSANMERIMQSQTLSDANKQAYMRGKRVLEINPRHPIIKGLQERVAKDPQDESVKETAKLMYQTALMESGFMLQDPKDFASRIYDTVKGSLNIGLDVEVEEEAERIDNCIDLSDFEISSRYDIDSTGLVCCWPSEDVLAYFCLTNSELFRGKRVLELGSGYGLAGLAIAACTDAHKVVISDGNPEVIDYVQRSIDFNAGVFRETEVKSMSLHWNQEQPLDVQNTFDIIVASDCTFFKKFHKRLALTVKSLLEYSETSEAIFLSPRRGDSLEKFLKEIEANNLRLSVIENYNDEIWNLHLKFLNGGDTSWPNYDMDHCYPLLVKISF
;
A
#
# COMPACT_ATOMS: atom_id res chain seq x y z
N MET A 1 -42.90 -29.92 31.60
CA MET A 1 -43.34 -29.25 32.85
C MET A 1 -42.40 -29.70 33.95
N GLY A 2 -41.83 -28.78 34.74
CA GLY A 2 -40.87 -29.09 35.81
C GLY A 2 -39.50 -29.59 35.30
N ARG A 3 -38.38 -29.34 35.98
CA ARG A 3 -38.14 -28.57 37.22
C ARG A 3 -36.95 -27.61 37.03
N TRP A 4 -36.86 -26.63 37.93
CA TRP A 4 -35.79 -25.63 38.03
C TRP A 4 -34.85 -25.94 39.21
N THR A 5 -33.66 -25.30 39.21
CA THR A 5 -32.84 -24.91 40.38
C THR A 5 -32.28 -26.01 41.32
N VAL A 6 -31.10 -25.86 41.94
CA VAL A 6 -29.88 -25.06 41.68
C VAL A 6 -28.73 -25.61 42.56
N SER A 7 -27.46 -25.42 42.16
CA SER A 7 -26.32 -25.23 43.08
C SER A 7 -25.07 -24.81 42.31
N ALA A 8 -24.81 -23.52 42.21
CA ALA A 8 -23.72 -22.95 41.41
C ALA A 8 -22.34 -22.92 42.12
N ALA A 9 -22.15 -23.75 43.15
CA ALA A 9 -20.99 -23.64 44.07
C ALA A 9 -19.67 -24.23 43.53
N LEU A 10 -19.71 -25.09 42.50
CA LEU A 10 -18.51 -25.77 41.99
C LEU A 10 -17.82 -25.06 40.81
N LEU A 11 -18.51 -24.17 40.10
CA LEU A 11 -17.99 -23.61 38.84
C LEU A 11 -16.98 -22.47 39.06
N LEU A 12 -16.96 -21.86 40.25
CA LEU A 12 -16.17 -20.66 40.56
C LEU A 12 -14.74 -20.97 41.02
N LEU A 13 -14.38 -22.25 41.17
CA LEU A 13 -13.07 -22.73 41.65
C LEU A 13 -12.15 -23.26 40.53
N LEU A 14 -12.61 -23.27 39.27
CA LEU A 14 -11.88 -23.83 38.12
C LEU A 14 -11.44 -22.79 37.08
N CYS A 15 -11.69 -21.50 37.32
CA CYS A 15 -11.35 -20.40 36.40
C CYS A 15 -10.19 -19.51 36.89
N LEU A 16 -9.40 -19.96 37.86
CA LEU A 16 -8.27 -19.21 38.45
C LEU A 16 -6.94 -19.97 38.33
N SER A 17 -6.54 -20.23 37.09
CA SER A 17 -5.18 -20.66 36.71
C SER A 17 -4.92 -20.38 35.23
N LEU A 18 -3.66 -20.10 34.87
CA LEU A 18 -3.14 -19.88 33.49
C LEU A 18 -3.35 -18.48 32.87
N ILE A 19 -2.70 -17.46 33.44
CA ILE A 19 -2.07 -16.37 32.67
C ILE A 19 -0.65 -16.15 33.25
N PRO A 20 0.42 -16.10 32.43
CA PRO A 20 1.77 -15.85 32.91
C PRO A 20 2.15 -14.35 32.92
N ASP A 21 2.70 -13.94 34.07
CA ASP A 21 3.71 -12.90 34.35
C ASP A 21 4.04 -11.77 33.34
N GLN A 22 3.87 -10.53 33.81
CA GLN A 22 4.73 -9.39 33.45
C GLN A 22 5.02 -8.53 34.69
N GLY A 23 6.27 -8.06 34.78
CA GLY A 23 6.88 -7.47 35.97
C GLY A 23 6.57 -5.98 36.26
N PRO A 24 7.29 -5.38 37.25
CA PRO A 24 6.63 -4.44 38.17
C PRO A 24 7.12 -2.99 38.09
N LYS A 25 6.25 -2.05 38.51
CA LYS A 25 6.64 -0.69 38.94
C LYS A 25 5.95 -0.27 40.26
N LEU A 26 6.74 -0.39 41.34
CA LEU A 26 6.86 0.52 42.49
C LEU A 26 5.58 1.20 43.07
N ARG A 27 5.24 0.82 44.30
CA ARG A 27 4.62 1.72 45.30
C ARG A 27 5.71 2.38 46.15
N ALA A 28 5.41 3.55 46.72
CA ALA A 28 6.17 4.18 47.81
C ALA A 28 5.23 4.76 48.88
N ASN A 29 5.77 4.94 50.08
CA ASN A 29 5.11 5.25 51.36
C ASN A 29 4.65 6.75 51.43
N ALA A 30 4.00 7.29 52.48
CA ALA A 30 3.93 6.92 53.90
C ALA A 30 2.60 7.44 54.54
N GLU A 31 1.95 6.72 55.47
CA GLU A 31 2.10 6.65 56.95
C GLU A 31 1.46 7.83 57.76
N GLU A 32 1.22 7.59 59.05
CA GLU A 32 0.17 8.25 59.86
C GLU A 32 0.68 9.30 60.88
N SER A 33 -0.16 10.31 61.19
CA SER A 33 -0.38 10.99 62.49
C SER A 33 -1.04 12.37 62.27
N GLY A 34 -1.89 12.92 63.15
CA GLY A 34 -2.53 12.37 64.36
C GLY A 34 -3.48 13.41 65.01
N GLU A 35 -4.38 12.94 65.89
CA GLU A 35 -5.14 13.68 66.93
C GLU A 35 -6.14 14.82 66.57
N SER A 36 -7.45 14.56 66.81
CA SER A 36 -8.44 15.46 67.47
C SER A 36 -8.92 16.75 66.73
N GLU A 37 -10.15 17.28 66.84
CA GLU A 37 -11.43 16.91 67.49
C GLU A 37 -12.63 17.27 66.56
N GLY A 38 -13.87 16.90 66.93
CA GLY A 38 -15.09 17.61 66.49
C GLY A 38 -16.02 16.88 65.51
N VAL A 39 -17.21 16.49 65.98
CA VAL A 39 -18.23 15.74 65.21
C VAL A 39 -19.34 16.65 64.67
N VAL A 40 -19.68 16.48 63.38
CA VAL A 40 -21.05 16.65 62.86
C VAL A 40 -21.28 15.59 61.77
N ASP A 41 -22.41 14.87 61.83
CA ASP A 41 -22.76 13.83 60.85
C ASP A 41 -23.10 14.40 59.45
N PRO A 42 -22.75 13.70 58.35
CA PRO A 42 -23.26 14.01 57.03
C PRO A 42 -24.73 13.57 56.87
N PRO A 43 -25.58 14.33 56.16
CA PRO A 43 -26.96 13.93 55.88
C PRO A 43 -26.99 12.68 54.97
N LYS A 44 -27.94 11.78 55.24
CA LYS A 44 -28.13 10.56 54.45
C LYS A 44 -28.58 10.89 53.02
N VAL A 45 -28.08 10.11 52.07
CA VAL A 45 -28.61 10.08 50.70
C VAL A 45 -30.01 9.43 50.73
N GLU A 46 -31.02 10.18 50.31
CA GLU A 46 -32.31 9.59 49.91
C GLU A 46 -32.33 9.39 48.39
N GLU A 47 -32.83 8.24 47.94
CA GLU A 47 -32.92 7.91 46.53
C GLU A 47 -34.03 8.73 45.83
N LYS A 48 -33.73 9.31 44.67
CA LYS A 48 -34.74 9.56 43.64
C LYS A 48 -34.16 9.55 42.23
N ILE A 49 -34.39 8.46 41.52
CA ILE A 49 -34.24 8.36 40.07
C ILE A 49 -35.35 9.21 39.43
N GLY A 50 -34.99 10.15 38.55
CA GLY A 50 -35.97 10.88 37.74
C GLY A 50 -35.50 12.21 37.17
N ALA A 51 -35.14 12.20 35.88
CA ALA A 51 -35.05 13.34 34.96
C ALA A 51 -34.32 14.62 35.43
N VAL A 52 -33.11 14.85 34.89
CA VAL A 52 -32.55 16.20 34.73
C VAL A 52 -32.71 16.62 33.25
N PRO A 53 -33.52 17.64 32.94
CA PRO A 53 -33.62 18.18 31.58
C PRO A 53 -32.60 19.32 31.37
N GLY A 54 -31.69 19.14 30.41
CA GLY A 54 -30.67 20.12 30.05
C GLY A 54 -29.45 19.45 29.42
N GLY A 55 -28.82 20.11 28.45
CA GLY A 55 -27.66 19.56 27.72
C GLY A 55 -26.40 19.41 28.59
N LEU A 56 -25.38 18.74 28.05
CA LEU A 56 -24.06 18.72 28.66
C LEU A 56 -23.51 20.15 28.75
N SER A 57 -22.89 20.47 29.89
CA SER A 57 -22.16 21.72 30.10
C SER A 57 -21.02 21.82 29.09
N THR A 58 -20.93 22.92 28.34
CA THR A 58 -19.75 23.23 27.54
C THR A 58 -18.57 23.62 28.44
N ASP A 59 -17.34 23.48 27.95
CA ASP A 59 -16.13 23.83 28.72
C ASP A 59 -16.08 25.32 29.10
N SER A 60 -16.78 26.18 28.38
CA SER A 60 -16.98 27.59 28.77
C SER A 60 -17.69 27.76 30.11
N ASP A 61 -18.56 26.83 30.52
CA ASP A 61 -19.21 26.83 31.83
C ASP A 61 -18.42 26.03 32.89
N VAL A 62 -17.55 25.09 32.47
CA VAL A 62 -16.54 24.47 33.36
C VAL A 62 -15.48 25.51 33.74
N ALA A 63 -14.88 26.18 32.75
CA ALA A 63 -13.90 27.25 32.95
C ALA A 63 -14.47 28.43 33.77
N LYS A 64 -15.75 28.81 33.57
CA LYS A 64 -16.43 29.77 34.48
C LYS A 64 -16.53 29.23 35.91
N ARG A 65 -16.93 27.98 36.12
CA ARG A 65 -17.02 27.39 37.46
C ARG A 65 -15.66 27.27 38.14
N GLU A 66 -14.62 26.93 37.40
CA GLU A 66 -13.25 26.89 37.92
C GLU A 66 -12.75 28.30 38.25
N ALA A 67 -12.89 29.28 37.33
CA ALA A 67 -12.58 30.68 37.59
C ALA A 67 -13.37 31.25 38.77
N GLU A 68 -14.65 30.91 38.92
CA GLU A 68 -15.45 31.24 40.10
C GLU A 68 -14.94 30.55 41.37
N SER A 69 -14.47 29.30 41.29
CA SER A 69 -13.94 28.56 42.45
C SER A 69 -12.59 29.13 42.93
N ILE A 70 -11.75 29.57 41.98
CA ILE A 70 -10.49 30.26 42.21
C ILE A 70 -10.78 31.65 42.81
N SER A 71 -11.71 32.40 42.22
CA SER A 71 -12.21 33.70 42.70
C SER A 71 -12.79 33.63 44.13
N LYS A 72 -13.48 32.53 44.48
CA LYS A 72 -14.05 32.31 45.83
C LYS A 72 -12.99 32.10 46.93
N ARG A 73 -11.70 31.96 46.61
CA ARG A 73 -10.59 31.95 47.60
C ARG A 73 -9.87 33.29 47.62
N SER A 74 -10.27 34.18 48.53
CA SER A 74 -9.51 35.40 48.80
C SER A 74 -8.09 35.07 49.28
N LEU A 75 -7.08 35.80 48.78
CA LEU A 75 -5.73 35.77 49.31
C LEU A 75 -5.75 36.11 50.82
N ARG A 76 -4.83 35.53 51.60
CA ARG A 76 -4.70 35.85 53.03
C ARG A 76 -4.37 37.34 53.19
N SER A 77 -4.90 37.99 54.22
CA SER A 77 -4.71 39.44 54.44
C SER A 77 -3.27 39.89 54.71
N SER A 78 -2.34 38.94 54.90
CA SER A 78 -0.90 39.15 55.03
C SER A 78 -0.09 38.55 53.87
N ALA A 79 -0.73 38.24 52.73
CA ALA A 79 -0.05 37.71 51.56
C ALA A 79 0.47 38.85 50.67
N GLU A 80 1.77 38.87 50.42
CA GLU A 80 2.38 39.75 49.42
C GLU A 80 2.03 39.25 48.01
N LYS A 81 1.50 40.14 47.16
CA LYS A 81 1.17 39.84 45.77
C LYS A 81 2.37 40.16 44.87
N PHE A 82 2.95 39.13 44.27
CA PHE A 82 3.91 39.25 43.18
C PHE A 82 3.20 38.98 41.85
N GLU A 83 3.73 39.56 40.77
CA GLU A 83 3.25 39.30 39.40
C GLU A 83 4.21 38.35 38.70
N PHE A 84 3.70 37.40 37.92
CA PHE A 84 4.52 36.42 37.23
C PHE A 84 5.52 37.11 36.29
N GLN A 85 6.81 36.82 36.49
CA GLN A 85 7.89 37.30 35.64
C GLN A 85 8.26 36.20 34.63
N ALA A 86 8.66 36.61 33.43
CA ALA A 86 9.15 35.69 32.41
C ALA A 86 10.38 36.26 31.69
N GLU A 87 11.34 35.40 31.40
CA GLU A 87 12.59 35.77 30.73
C GLU A 87 12.39 35.69 29.21
N VAL A 88 12.21 36.85 28.58
CA VAL A 88 11.79 36.96 27.16
C VAL A 88 12.73 36.23 26.21
N SER A 89 14.05 36.32 26.42
CA SER A 89 15.05 35.59 25.63
C SER A 89 14.85 34.07 25.66
N ARG A 90 14.60 33.50 26.84
CA ARG A 90 14.29 32.06 26.99
C ARG A 90 12.92 31.67 26.43
N LEU A 91 11.92 32.56 26.49
CA LEU A 91 10.65 32.31 25.82
C LEU A 91 10.81 32.28 24.30
N MET A 92 11.57 33.21 23.71
CA MET A 92 11.88 33.21 22.27
C MET A 92 12.62 31.93 21.88
N ASP A 93 13.65 31.53 22.63
CA ASP A 93 14.39 30.28 22.43
C ASP A 93 13.47 29.05 22.41
N ILE A 94 12.55 28.93 23.37
CA ILE A 94 11.56 27.82 23.42
C ILE A 94 10.57 27.88 22.24
N LEU A 95 10.09 29.07 21.85
CA LEU A 95 9.16 29.25 20.73
C LEU A 95 9.79 28.92 19.38
N ILE A 96 11.10 29.09 19.25
CA ILE A 96 11.86 28.80 18.02
C ILE A 96 12.34 27.35 18.03
N ASN A 97 13.06 26.92 19.07
CA ASN A 97 13.79 25.65 19.09
C ASN A 97 13.04 24.49 19.75
N SER A 98 11.78 24.66 20.19
CA SER A 98 11.02 23.58 20.87
C SER A 98 9.50 23.57 20.65
N LEU A 99 8.90 24.57 20.01
CA LEU A 99 7.45 24.59 19.77
C LEU A 99 7.03 23.86 18.48
N TYR A 100 7.87 23.89 17.44
CA TYR A 100 7.54 23.37 16.11
C TYR A 100 8.44 22.19 15.74
N SER A 101 7.85 21.19 15.08
CA SER A 101 8.59 20.01 14.62
C SER A 101 9.19 20.21 13.23
N ASN A 102 8.49 20.91 12.35
CA ASN A 102 8.91 21.19 10.98
C ASN A 102 9.22 22.69 10.77
N LYS A 103 10.37 23.02 10.17
CA LYS A 103 10.75 24.38 9.77
C LYS A 103 9.79 24.99 8.74
N ASP A 104 9.25 24.21 7.79
CA ASP A 104 8.37 24.66 6.70
C ASP A 104 7.14 25.45 7.19
N ILE A 105 6.75 25.25 8.45
CA ILE A 105 5.57 25.80 9.09
C ILE A 105 5.55 27.34 9.11
N PHE A 106 6.72 27.99 8.98
CA PHE A 106 6.83 29.45 8.97
C PHE A 106 5.95 30.07 7.88
N LEU A 107 5.90 29.46 6.69
CA LEU A 107 5.14 30.00 5.57
C LEU A 107 3.63 29.84 5.79
N ARG A 108 3.20 28.76 6.45
CA ARG A 108 1.79 28.55 6.87
C ARG A 108 1.35 29.65 7.84
N GLU A 109 2.13 29.93 8.89
CA GLU A 109 1.74 30.97 9.85
C GLU A 109 1.76 32.37 9.21
N LEU A 110 2.73 32.69 8.34
CA LEU A 110 2.75 33.97 7.62
C LEU A 110 1.55 34.15 6.68
N ILE A 111 1.23 33.16 5.85
CA ILE A 111 0.06 33.22 4.96
C ILE A 111 -1.25 33.27 5.76
N SER A 112 -1.32 32.56 6.90
CA SER A 112 -2.47 32.65 7.82
C SER A 112 -2.64 34.06 8.40
N ASN A 113 -1.55 34.69 8.85
CA ASN A 113 -1.57 36.06 9.37
C ASN A 113 -1.94 37.09 8.28
N ALA A 114 -1.47 36.89 7.05
CA ALA A 114 -1.84 37.70 5.89
C ALA A 114 -3.34 37.53 5.53
N SER A 115 -3.88 36.31 5.55
CA SER A 115 -5.31 36.05 5.36
C SER A 115 -6.16 36.71 6.45
N ASP A 116 -5.73 36.65 7.72
CA ASP A 116 -6.35 37.36 8.84
C ASP A 116 -6.34 38.88 8.63
N ALA A 117 -5.28 39.45 8.05
CA ALA A 117 -5.19 40.88 7.74
C ALA A 117 -6.10 41.28 6.55
N LEU A 118 -6.26 40.39 5.56
CA LEU A 118 -7.12 40.57 4.39
C LEU A 118 -8.62 40.45 4.74
N ASP A 119 -9.03 39.46 5.56
CA ASP A 119 -10.43 39.36 6.00
C ASP A 119 -10.83 40.49 6.96
N LYS A 120 -9.90 41.07 7.75
CA LYS A 120 -10.16 42.29 8.54
C LYS A 120 -10.50 43.50 7.67
N ILE A 121 -9.67 43.83 6.68
CA ILE A 121 -9.94 44.97 5.78
C ILE A 121 -11.18 44.72 4.92
N ARG A 122 -11.39 43.48 4.47
CA ARG A 122 -12.60 43.05 3.77
C ARG A 122 -13.85 43.27 4.62
N PHE A 123 -13.84 42.86 5.89
CA PHE A 123 -14.95 43.06 6.80
C PHE A 123 -15.26 44.54 7.01
N LEU A 124 -14.25 45.38 7.27
CA LEU A 124 -14.42 46.83 7.37
C LEU A 124 -14.97 47.44 6.06
N SER A 125 -14.59 46.89 4.89
CA SER A 125 -15.10 47.34 3.58
C SER A 125 -16.59 47.05 3.34
N LEU A 126 -17.23 46.21 4.16
CA LEU A 126 -18.69 46.02 4.15
C LEU A 126 -19.40 47.23 4.79
N THR A 127 -18.75 47.90 5.73
CA THR A 127 -19.27 49.10 6.42
C THR A 127 -18.80 50.42 5.79
N ASP A 128 -17.57 50.48 5.29
CA ASP A 128 -16.99 51.65 4.63
C ASP A 128 -16.15 51.21 3.41
N LYS A 129 -16.64 51.50 2.20
CA LYS A 129 -15.98 51.09 0.96
C LYS A 129 -14.73 51.91 0.62
N GLU A 130 -14.58 53.12 1.17
CA GLU A 130 -13.46 54.00 0.85
C GLU A 130 -12.15 53.48 1.47
N ILE A 131 -12.24 52.64 2.51
CA ILE A 131 -11.10 52.02 3.20
C ILE A 131 -10.22 51.14 2.28
N LEU A 132 -10.74 50.66 1.15
CA LEU A 132 -10.00 49.90 0.14
C LEU A 132 -9.10 50.79 -0.76
N GLY A 133 -9.34 52.10 -0.80
CA GLY A 133 -8.63 53.02 -1.68
C GLY A 133 -8.92 52.78 -3.16
N GLU A 134 -7.98 53.19 -4.02
CA GLU A 134 -8.10 53.11 -5.49
C GLU A 134 -6.99 52.26 -6.13
N GLY A 135 -7.21 51.88 -7.40
CA GLY A 135 -6.25 51.14 -8.21
C GLY A 135 -5.84 49.82 -7.57
N ASP A 136 -4.55 49.55 -7.56
CA ASP A 136 -3.96 48.31 -7.04
C ASP A 136 -4.24 48.06 -5.55
N ASN A 137 -4.56 49.08 -4.76
CA ASN A 137 -4.90 48.93 -3.34
C ASN A 137 -6.29 48.31 -3.13
N THR A 138 -7.14 48.27 -4.17
CA THR A 138 -8.43 47.56 -4.11
C THR A 138 -8.29 46.04 -4.14
N LYS A 139 -7.14 45.52 -4.59
CA LYS A 139 -6.85 44.08 -4.62
C LYS A 139 -6.68 43.54 -3.21
N LEU A 140 -7.19 42.33 -2.98
CA LEU A 140 -7.02 41.56 -1.74
C LEU A 140 -6.25 40.28 -2.08
N GLU A 141 -4.93 40.37 -2.01
CA GLU A 141 -3.98 39.35 -2.49
C GLU A 141 -2.78 39.23 -1.54
N ILE A 142 -2.11 38.08 -1.61
CA ILE A 142 -0.86 37.76 -0.92
C ILE A 142 0.22 37.54 -1.99
N LEU A 143 1.35 38.24 -1.88
CA LEU A 143 2.42 38.25 -2.87
C LEU A 143 3.70 37.69 -2.24
N ILE A 144 4.28 36.65 -2.84
CA ILE A 144 5.53 36.02 -2.41
C ILE A 144 6.61 36.32 -3.43
N LYS A 145 7.74 36.90 -3.00
CA LYS A 145 8.85 37.27 -3.88
C LYS A 145 10.19 36.80 -3.32
N LEU A 146 11.03 36.29 -4.22
CA LEU A 146 12.39 35.85 -3.96
C LEU A 146 13.40 36.92 -4.39
N ASP A 147 14.46 37.07 -3.60
CA ASP A 147 15.70 37.76 -3.95
C ASP A 147 16.88 36.82 -3.65
N LYS A 148 17.24 36.02 -4.67
CA LYS A 148 18.28 34.98 -4.58
C LYS A 148 19.67 35.57 -4.31
N GLU A 149 19.94 36.80 -4.75
CA GLU A 149 21.22 37.50 -4.52
C GLU A 149 21.38 37.95 -3.06
N LYS A 150 20.31 38.50 -2.46
CA LYS A 150 20.33 38.99 -1.07
C LYS A 150 19.97 37.92 -0.04
N LYS A 151 19.56 36.72 -0.48
CA LYS A 151 18.96 35.66 0.35
C LYS A 151 17.71 36.11 1.10
N ILE A 152 16.89 36.97 0.47
CA ILE A 152 15.66 37.51 1.06
C ILE A 152 14.44 36.82 0.47
N LEU A 153 13.53 36.39 1.35
CA LEU A 153 12.17 35.96 1.02
C LEU A 153 11.19 37.02 1.54
N SER A 154 10.52 37.72 0.62
CA SER A 154 9.47 38.72 0.93
C SER A 154 8.08 38.09 0.84
N ILE A 155 7.25 38.33 1.86
CA ILE A 155 5.81 38.03 1.85
C ILE A 155 5.07 39.35 2.08
N ARG A 156 4.25 39.79 1.11
CA ARG A 156 3.46 41.03 1.18
C ARG A 156 1.96 40.75 1.14
N ASP A 157 1.22 41.32 2.09
CA ASP A 157 -0.24 41.33 2.12
C ASP A 157 -0.78 42.72 1.74
N ARG A 158 -1.95 42.77 1.09
CA ARG A 158 -2.75 44.00 0.92
C ARG A 158 -3.88 44.12 1.95
N GLY A 159 -3.67 43.58 3.15
CA GLY A 159 -4.61 43.59 4.26
C GLY A 159 -4.75 44.95 4.92
N ILE A 160 -5.14 44.96 6.19
CA ILE A 160 -5.37 46.19 6.98
C ILE A 160 -4.08 46.96 7.34
N GLY A 161 -2.93 46.27 7.46
CA GLY A 161 -1.69 46.84 7.99
C GLY A 161 -1.73 47.10 9.50
N MET A 162 -0.66 47.68 10.05
CA MET A 162 -0.50 47.95 11.49
C MET A 162 -0.09 49.40 11.74
N MET A 163 -0.64 50.04 12.78
CA MET A 163 -0.16 51.33 13.29
C MET A 163 1.15 51.14 14.06
N LYS A 164 1.88 52.23 14.33
CA LYS A 164 3.08 52.18 15.18
C LYS A 164 2.81 51.56 16.55
N GLU A 165 1.64 51.83 17.14
CA GLU A 165 1.24 51.22 18.40
C GLU A 165 0.98 49.71 18.27
N ASP A 166 0.45 49.22 17.14
CA ASP A 166 0.19 47.80 16.92
C ASP A 166 1.47 46.99 16.74
N LEU A 167 2.48 47.54 16.04
CA LEU A 167 3.81 46.93 15.94
C LEU A 167 4.40 46.71 17.35
N ILE A 168 4.33 47.72 18.23
CA ILE A 168 4.77 47.60 19.63
C ILE A 168 3.91 46.61 20.41
N LYS A 169 2.58 46.70 20.28
CA LYS A 169 1.63 46.00 21.15
C LYS A 169 1.35 44.55 20.74
N ASN A 170 1.54 44.19 19.48
CA ASN A 170 1.12 42.90 18.93
C ASN A 170 2.30 42.07 18.40
N LEU A 171 3.31 42.68 17.75
CA LEU A 171 4.56 41.98 17.39
C LEU A 171 5.58 42.04 18.53
N GLY A 172 5.63 43.16 19.27
CA GLY A 172 6.48 43.34 20.44
C GLY A 172 5.97 42.70 21.74
N THR A 173 4.99 41.81 21.71
CA THR A 173 4.45 41.15 22.92
C THR A 173 4.08 39.69 22.64
N ILE A 174 4.82 38.76 23.25
CA ILE A 174 4.58 37.31 23.14
C ILE A 174 3.18 36.95 23.67
N ALA A 175 2.53 35.98 23.01
CA ALA A 175 1.22 35.43 23.37
C ALA A 175 0.06 36.45 23.31
N LYS A 176 0.16 37.45 22.43
CA LYS A 176 -0.87 38.47 22.23
C LYS A 176 -1.29 38.57 20.77
N SER A 177 -2.56 38.26 20.50
CA SER A 177 -3.12 38.31 19.15
C SER A 177 -3.98 39.55 18.91
N GLY A 178 -3.57 40.37 17.94
CA GLY A 178 -4.40 41.44 17.38
C GLY A 178 -5.62 40.92 16.59
N THR A 179 -5.64 39.63 16.20
CA THR A 179 -6.84 38.97 15.67
C THR A 179 -7.85 38.69 16.77
N SER A 180 -7.45 38.12 17.91
CA SER A 180 -8.37 37.85 19.02
C SER A 180 -9.03 39.13 19.53
N ALA A 181 -8.26 40.21 19.68
CA ALA A 181 -8.78 41.54 20.05
C ALA A 181 -9.67 42.20 18.98
N PHE A 182 -9.64 41.74 17.72
CA PHE A 182 -10.58 42.16 16.69
C PHE A 182 -11.90 41.38 16.79
N VAL A 183 -11.83 40.06 16.97
CA VAL A 183 -13.02 39.20 17.19
C VAL A 183 -13.82 39.67 18.40
N GLU A 184 -13.16 39.96 19.53
CA GLU A 184 -13.82 40.50 20.73
C GLU A 184 -14.58 41.81 20.50
N LYS A 185 -14.05 42.70 19.66
CA LYS A 185 -14.69 43.98 19.30
C LYS A 185 -15.86 43.82 18.32
N MET A 186 -15.88 42.74 17.53
CA MET A 186 -16.81 42.55 16.41
C MET A 186 -17.89 41.49 16.65
N GLN A 187 -18.04 40.99 17.88
CA GLN A 187 -19.03 39.95 18.26
C GLN A 187 -20.50 40.27 17.91
N THR A 188 -20.82 41.50 17.53
CA THR A 188 -22.17 41.94 17.14
C THR A 188 -22.44 41.88 15.63
N GLY A 189 -21.54 41.36 14.79
CA GLY A 189 -21.75 41.32 13.34
C GLY A 189 -20.98 40.26 12.56
N GLY A 190 -21.63 39.14 12.24
CA GLY A 190 -21.21 38.18 11.21
C GLY A 190 -20.19 37.11 11.62
N ASP A 191 -20.12 36.04 10.82
CA ASP A 191 -19.23 34.90 11.04
C ASP A 191 -17.79 35.22 10.63
N LEU A 192 -17.00 35.73 11.59
CA LEU A 192 -15.57 36.04 11.44
C LEU A 192 -14.70 34.82 11.77
N ASN A 193 -14.55 33.87 10.83
CA ASN A 193 -13.73 32.66 10.98
C ASN A 193 -12.22 32.94 10.87
N LEU A 194 -11.69 33.81 11.74
CA LEU A 194 -10.26 34.16 11.77
C LEU A 194 -9.40 33.07 12.45
N ILE A 195 -8.13 33.01 12.04
CA ILE A 195 -7.20 31.89 12.26
C ILE A 195 -6.25 32.16 13.44
N GLY A 196 -5.79 33.40 13.63
CA GLY A 196 -4.73 33.77 14.57
C GLY A 196 -5.19 33.93 16.02
N GLN A 197 -5.25 32.85 16.82
CA GLN A 197 -5.68 32.96 18.23
C GLN A 197 -4.54 33.11 19.24
N PHE A 198 -3.43 32.38 19.09
CA PHE A 198 -2.41 32.23 20.15
C PHE A 198 -1.42 33.40 20.30
N GLY A 199 -1.20 34.22 19.27
CA GLY A 199 -0.23 35.33 19.35
C GLY A 199 1.24 34.90 19.46
N VAL A 200 1.61 33.74 18.89
CA VAL A 200 3.01 33.24 18.84
C VAL A 200 3.49 32.88 17.42
N GLY A 201 2.58 32.56 16.49
CA GLY A 201 2.93 32.07 15.15
C GLY A 201 3.69 33.04 14.25
N PHE A 202 3.80 34.33 14.60
CA PHE A 202 4.73 35.23 13.90
C PHE A 202 6.19 34.82 14.14
N TYR A 203 6.55 34.36 15.35
CA TYR A 203 7.95 34.12 15.71
C TYR A 203 8.55 32.86 15.07
N SER A 204 7.76 31.99 14.43
CA SER A 204 8.26 30.84 13.66
C SER A 204 9.13 31.24 12.47
N VAL A 205 9.12 32.51 12.04
CA VAL A 205 10.08 33.05 11.05
C VAL A 205 11.54 32.83 11.45
N TYR A 206 11.85 32.83 12.75
CA TYR A 206 13.20 32.62 13.25
C TYR A 206 13.62 31.13 13.27
N LEU A 207 12.79 30.22 12.75
CA LEU A 207 13.21 28.87 12.31
C LEU A 207 14.11 28.93 11.07
N VAL A 208 13.93 29.95 10.23
CA VAL A 208 14.54 30.05 8.88
C VAL A 208 15.31 31.35 8.64
N ALA A 209 15.13 32.38 9.46
CA ALA A 209 15.78 33.69 9.31
C ALA A 209 16.59 34.10 10.55
N ASP A 210 17.69 34.83 10.33
CA ASP A 210 18.48 35.50 11.39
C ASP A 210 18.06 36.97 11.61
N TYR A 211 17.46 37.58 10.60
CA TYR A 211 16.95 38.95 10.67
C TYR A 211 15.61 39.06 9.96
N VAL A 212 14.70 39.83 10.55
CA VAL A 212 13.35 40.03 10.03
C VAL A 212 13.02 41.50 10.05
N GLU A 213 12.67 42.03 8.89
CA GLU A 213 12.04 43.34 8.72
C GLU A 213 10.53 43.14 8.55
N VAL A 214 9.72 43.98 9.21
CA VAL A 214 8.27 44.06 9.00
C VAL A 214 7.91 45.49 8.68
N ILE A 215 7.70 45.77 7.40
CA ILE A 215 7.31 47.07 6.86
C ILE A 215 5.79 47.10 6.83
N SER A 216 5.13 48.02 7.54
CA SER A 216 3.66 48.07 7.58
C SER A 216 3.11 49.48 7.41
N LYS A 217 1.94 49.55 6.76
CA LYS A 217 1.18 50.78 6.50
C LYS A 217 -0.31 50.51 6.77
N HIS A 218 -0.78 50.92 7.95
CA HIS A 218 -2.22 51.11 8.19
C HIS A 218 -2.72 52.37 7.47
N ASN A 219 -4.01 52.49 7.14
CA ASN A 219 -4.53 53.69 6.47
C ASN A 219 -4.27 54.98 7.30
N ASP A 220 -4.64 54.97 8.58
CA ASP A 220 -4.64 56.14 9.48
C ASP A 220 -3.26 56.54 10.06
N ASP A 221 -2.18 55.83 9.72
CA ASP A 221 -0.83 56.08 10.24
C ASP A 221 0.21 56.09 9.11
N LYS A 222 1.47 56.43 9.39
CA LYS A 222 2.57 56.39 8.42
C LYS A 222 3.01 54.95 8.10
N GLN A 223 3.94 54.81 7.16
CA GLN A 223 4.69 53.57 6.96
C GLN A 223 5.81 53.50 8.00
N TYR A 224 5.98 52.34 8.63
CA TYR A 224 7.08 52.07 9.56
C TYR A 224 7.74 50.75 9.24
N VAL A 225 9.03 50.66 9.55
CA VAL A 225 9.79 49.40 9.57
C VAL A 225 9.96 48.98 11.03
N TRP A 226 9.60 47.74 11.34
CA TRP A 226 9.96 47.04 12.58
C TRP A 226 11.08 46.05 12.27
N GLU A 227 12.08 45.94 13.14
CA GLU A 227 13.29 45.15 12.89
C GLU A 227 13.72 44.36 14.14
N SER A 228 14.07 43.06 14.00
CA SER A 228 14.58 42.25 15.12
C SER A 228 15.39 41.02 14.70
N LYS A 229 16.27 40.58 15.62
CA LYS A 229 17.12 39.38 15.56
C LYS A 229 16.69 38.28 16.54
N ALA A 230 15.50 38.39 17.14
CA ALA A 230 15.02 37.55 18.24
C ALA A 230 15.90 37.53 19.52
N ASP A 231 16.85 38.46 19.66
CA ASP A 231 17.77 38.61 20.80
C ASP A 231 17.12 39.19 22.08
N GLY A 232 15.78 39.29 22.09
CA GLY A 232 14.99 39.91 23.15
C GLY A 232 14.68 41.40 22.91
N ALA A 233 15.16 42.00 21.82
CA ALA A 233 14.88 43.39 21.46
C ALA A 233 14.29 43.54 20.04
N PHE A 234 13.73 44.71 19.75
CA PHE A 234 13.33 45.14 18.41
C PHE A 234 13.44 46.65 18.26
N ALA A 235 13.60 47.14 17.03
CA ALA A 235 13.58 48.55 16.67
C ALA A 235 12.32 48.91 15.87
N ILE A 236 11.93 50.19 15.87
CA ILE A 236 10.90 50.73 14.97
C ILE A 236 11.30 52.12 14.48
N SER A 237 11.35 52.30 13.16
CA SER A 237 11.63 53.56 12.46
C SER A 237 10.47 53.95 11.54
N GLU A 238 10.33 55.26 11.30
CA GLU A 238 9.51 55.76 10.18
C GLU A 238 10.22 55.41 8.86
N ASP A 239 9.50 54.83 7.91
CA ASP A 239 10.08 54.39 6.64
C ASP A 239 10.25 55.57 5.68
N VAL A 240 11.48 55.76 5.20
CA VAL A 240 11.85 56.81 4.24
C VAL A 240 12.74 56.28 3.10
N TRP A 241 12.83 54.95 2.93
CA TRP A 241 13.73 54.32 1.95
C TRP A 241 13.14 53.17 1.15
N ASN A 242 12.08 52.50 1.63
CA ASN A 242 11.36 51.52 0.80
C ASN A 242 10.30 52.20 -0.08
N GLU A 243 9.78 51.44 -1.04
CA GLU A 243 8.61 51.85 -1.81
C GLU A 243 7.36 51.99 -0.90
N PRO A 244 6.47 52.97 -1.16
CA PRO A 244 5.21 53.08 -0.43
C PRO A 244 4.31 51.85 -0.66
N LEU A 245 3.96 51.14 0.41
CA LEU A 245 3.12 49.94 0.34
C LEU A 245 1.66 50.23 -0.04
N GLY A 246 1.22 51.48 0.12
CA GLY A 246 -0.17 51.90 0.00
C GLY A 246 -0.98 51.52 1.25
N ARG A 247 -1.18 50.22 1.44
CA ARG A 247 -1.82 49.61 2.61
C ARG A 247 -1.33 48.15 2.77
N GLY A 248 -1.27 47.65 4.01
CA GLY A 248 -0.91 46.26 4.31
C GLY A 248 0.48 46.15 4.94
N THR A 249 1.14 45.00 4.72
CA THR A 249 2.46 44.70 5.30
C THR A 249 3.35 43.99 4.28
N GLU A 250 4.66 44.25 4.29
CA GLU A 250 5.70 43.40 3.71
C GLU A 250 6.57 42.86 4.85
N ILE A 251 6.73 41.54 4.93
CA ILE A 251 7.64 40.85 5.84
C ILE A 251 8.82 40.34 5.02
N ARG A 252 10.04 40.75 5.36
CA ARG A 252 11.28 40.30 4.71
C ARG A 252 12.06 39.39 5.63
N LEU A 253 12.30 38.17 5.18
CA LEU A 253 13.06 37.15 5.88
C LEU A 253 14.47 37.10 5.31
N HIS A 254 15.48 37.48 6.09
CA HIS A 254 16.88 37.31 5.74
C HIS A 254 17.30 35.89 6.14
N LEU A 255 17.30 34.98 5.17
CA LEU A 255 17.37 33.54 5.42
C LEU A 255 18.76 33.11 5.92
N ARG A 256 18.77 32.14 6.84
CA ARG A 256 20.00 31.48 7.30
C ARG A 256 20.66 30.73 6.16
N ASP A 257 21.97 30.50 6.27
CA ASP A 257 22.70 29.65 5.31
C ASP A 257 22.19 28.21 5.26
N GLU A 258 21.68 27.69 6.38
CA GLU A 258 21.01 26.39 6.47
C GLU A 258 19.56 26.37 5.96
N ALA A 259 19.00 27.52 5.56
CA ALA A 259 17.60 27.71 5.15
C ALA A 259 17.46 28.12 3.67
N GLN A 260 18.54 27.99 2.88
CA GLN A 260 18.56 28.37 1.46
C GLN A 260 17.64 27.52 0.57
N GLU A 261 17.10 26.38 1.05
CA GLU A 261 16.07 25.62 0.33
C GLU A 261 14.80 26.46 0.05
N TYR A 262 14.49 27.44 0.91
CA TYR A 262 13.35 28.35 0.72
C TYR A 262 13.63 29.48 -0.29
N LEU A 263 14.80 29.47 -0.95
CA LEU A 263 15.08 30.29 -2.15
C LEU A 263 14.71 29.58 -3.47
N ASP A 264 14.25 28.33 -3.42
CA ASP A 264 13.71 27.60 -4.56
C ASP A 264 12.22 27.90 -4.79
N GLU A 265 11.87 28.14 -6.05
CA GLU A 265 10.50 28.36 -6.49
C GLU A 265 9.66 27.07 -6.39
N PHE A 266 10.26 25.90 -6.65
CA PHE A 266 9.53 24.63 -6.56
C PHE A 266 9.18 24.26 -5.11
N LYS A 267 10.14 24.35 -4.18
CA LYS A 267 9.90 24.21 -2.73
C LYS A 267 8.75 25.13 -2.26
N LEU A 268 8.79 26.43 -2.60
CA LEU A 268 7.72 27.35 -2.18
C LEU A 268 6.34 26.99 -2.79
N LYS A 269 6.30 26.57 -4.07
CA LYS A 269 5.06 26.06 -4.70
C LYS A 269 4.52 24.83 -3.98
N GLU A 270 5.38 23.90 -3.55
CA GLU A 270 4.97 22.74 -2.76
C GLU A 270 4.39 23.17 -1.41
N LEU A 271 5.06 24.06 -0.68
CA LEU A 271 4.59 24.50 0.65
C LEU A 271 3.24 25.22 0.60
N VAL A 272 3.03 26.09 -0.39
CA VAL A 272 1.74 26.77 -0.58
C VAL A 272 0.64 25.75 -0.90
N LYS A 273 0.90 24.78 -1.80
CA LYS A 273 -0.06 23.70 -2.10
C LYS A 273 -0.29 22.75 -0.92
N LYS A 274 0.71 22.52 -0.06
CA LYS A 274 0.56 21.65 1.12
C LYS A 274 -0.28 22.30 2.22
N TYR A 275 -0.01 23.58 2.54
CA TYR A 275 -0.56 24.22 3.74
C TYR A 275 -1.65 25.26 3.48
N SER A 276 -1.70 25.84 2.27
CA SER A 276 -2.46 27.08 1.97
C SER A 276 -3.32 27.03 0.68
N GLU A 277 -3.45 25.86 0.03
CA GLU A 277 -4.22 25.65 -1.22
C GLU A 277 -5.66 26.20 -1.16
N PHE A 278 -6.25 26.30 0.04
CA PHE A 278 -7.66 26.66 0.25
C PHE A 278 -7.86 27.99 1.01
N ILE A 279 -6.83 28.82 1.08
CA ILE A 279 -6.93 30.21 1.57
C ILE A 279 -7.80 31.04 0.62
N ASN A 280 -8.63 31.92 1.20
CA ASN A 280 -9.75 32.62 0.53
C ASN A 280 -9.32 33.79 -0.39
N PHE A 281 -8.02 34.00 -0.56
CA PHE A 281 -7.41 35.13 -1.28
C PHE A 281 -6.31 34.60 -2.21
N PRO A 282 -6.11 35.19 -3.41
CA PRO A 282 -5.03 34.77 -4.30
C PRO A 282 -3.65 34.90 -3.65
N ILE A 283 -2.90 33.81 -3.66
CA ILE A 283 -1.49 33.72 -3.30
C ILE A 283 -0.71 33.67 -4.61
N GLN A 284 0.09 34.69 -4.87
CA GLN A 284 0.89 34.82 -6.09
C GLN A 284 2.38 34.67 -5.76
N LEU A 285 3.11 33.93 -6.58
CA LEU A 285 4.57 33.85 -6.53
C LEU A 285 5.16 34.61 -7.73
N TRP A 286 6.21 35.41 -7.48
CA TRP A 286 7.02 36.00 -8.55
C TRP A 286 7.93 34.91 -9.13
N ALA A 287 7.46 34.23 -10.18
CA ALA A 287 8.09 33.05 -10.75
C ALA A 287 8.82 33.35 -12.06
N SER A 288 9.86 32.57 -12.34
CA SER A 288 10.66 32.63 -13.57
C SER A 288 10.07 31.78 -14.71
N LYS A 289 10.20 32.26 -15.95
CA LYS A 289 9.57 31.66 -17.13
C LYS A 289 10.41 31.89 -18.39
N GLU A 290 10.94 30.81 -18.95
CA GLU A 290 11.62 30.84 -20.25
C GLU A 290 10.62 31.16 -21.37
N VAL A 291 10.97 32.12 -22.23
CA VAL A 291 10.24 32.47 -23.44
C VAL A 291 11.22 32.52 -24.61
N ASP A 292 10.89 31.85 -25.71
CA ASP A 292 11.68 31.94 -26.95
C ASP A 292 11.46 33.32 -27.60
N VAL A 293 12.47 34.19 -27.53
CA VAL A 293 12.47 35.50 -28.17
C VAL A 293 13.27 35.44 -29.47
N GLU A 294 12.68 35.93 -30.55
CA GLU A 294 13.31 35.99 -31.88
C GLU A 294 14.10 37.30 -32.05
N VAL A 295 15.43 37.19 -31.97
CA VAL A 295 16.36 38.32 -32.10
C VAL A 295 17.01 38.28 -33.48
N PRO A 296 17.09 39.39 -34.25
CA PRO A 296 17.81 39.40 -35.52
C PRO A 296 19.30 39.07 -35.33
N ALA A 297 19.85 38.24 -36.21
CA ALA A 297 21.25 37.86 -36.18
C ALA A 297 22.13 38.93 -36.86
N ASP A 298 22.88 39.69 -36.07
CA ASP A 298 23.96 40.56 -36.56
C ASP A 298 25.23 39.75 -36.88
N GLU A 299 25.96 40.17 -37.91
CA GLU A 299 27.13 39.48 -38.47
C GLU A 299 28.46 39.92 -37.84
N GLU A 300 28.78 39.52 -36.59
CA GLU A 300 30.18 39.55 -36.10
C GLU A 300 30.41 38.74 -34.78
N GLU A 301 30.66 37.43 -34.91
CA GLU A 301 31.82 36.74 -34.29
C GLU A 301 31.91 35.29 -34.81
N SER A 302 33.10 34.85 -35.22
CA SER A 302 33.30 33.57 -35.93
C SER A 302 34.52 32.81 -35.43
N GLY A 303 34.33 31.57 -35.00
CA GLY A 303 35.39 30.61 -34.66
C GLY A 303 35.05 29.75 -33.43
N GLU A 304 35.36 28.46 -33.37
CA GLU A 304 35.88 27.53 -34.40
C GLU A 304 35.25 26.13 -34.20
N GLU A 305 35.05 25.42 -35.31
CA GLU A 305 35.09 23.95 -35.55
C GLU A 305 34.56 22.94 -34.49
N GLU A 306 33.60 22.10 -34.88
CA GLU A 306 33.87 20.73 -35.41
C GLU A 306 32.62 20.09 -36.07
N GLU A 307 32.81 19.02 -36.86
CA GLU A 307 31.87 18.32 -37.76
C GLU A 307 32.15 16.78 -37.69
N PRO A 308 31.42 15.84 -38.36
CA PRO A 308 30.08 15.85 -38.98
C PRO A 308 29.25 14.55 -38.67
N THR A 309 28.31 14.19 -39.58
CA THR A 309 27.58 12.90 -39.75
C THR A 309 26.41 12.60 -38.78
N GLU A 310 25.13 12.50 -39.20
CA GLU A 310 24.40 11.73 -40.26
C GLU A 310 23.76 10.42 -39.73
N SER A 311 22.70 9.82 -40.29
CA SER A 311 21.57 10.23 -41.18
C SER A 311 20.58 9.03 -41.25
N SER A 312 19.35 9.06 -41.78
CA SER A 312 18.47 10.08 -42.41
C SER A 312 17.06 10.00 -41.73
N SER A 313 15.83 10.13 -42.26
CA SER A 313 15.17 10.33 -43.58
C SER A 313 13.79 11.01 -43.33
N SER A 314 12.79 11.14 -44.21
CA SER A 314 12.55 10.85 -45.65
C SER A 314 11.38 11.72 -46.16
N GLU A 315 11.48 12.22 -47.40
CA GLU A 315 10.36 12.43 -48.38
C GLU A 315 9.22 13.44 -48.03
N ASP A 316 8.70 14.28 -48.94
CA ASP A 316 9.10 14.60 -50.33
C ASP A 316 8.43 15.93 -50.83
N GLU A 317 8.56 16.20 -52.14
CA GLU A 317 7.82 17.17 -53.00
C GLU A 317 8.38 18.61 -53.21
N GLU A 318 8.70 18.90 -54.49
CA GLU A 318 8.80 20.21 -55.13
C GLU A 318 7.38 20.76 -55.43
N THR A 319 7.07 22.01 -55.82
CA THR A 319 7.84 23.17 -56.30
C THR A 319 6.98 24.46 -56.12
N GLU A 320 7.59 25.66 -56.09
CA GLU A 320 7.23 26.87 -56.88
C GLU A 320 7.86 28.16 -56.29
N GLU A 321 8.18 29.14 -57.15
CA GLU A 321 8.79 30.42 -56.77
C GLU A 321 7.75 31.57 -56.84
N GLU A 322 7.60 32.36 -55.76
CA GLU A 322 7.08 33.74 -55.85
C GLU A 322 7.91 34.70 -54.98
N ASP A 323 7.98 35.97 -55.42
CA ASP A 323 8.89 37.01 -54.92
C ASP A 323 8.28 37.79 -53.73
N GLY A 324 9.02 37.92 -52.62
CA GLY A 324 8.50 38.55 -51.40
C GLY A 324 9.51 38.74 -50.27
N GLU A 325 10.03 39.97 -50.14
CA GLU A 325 10.71 40.58 -48.98
C GLU A 325 11.67 39.70 -48.13
N LYS A 326 12.97 39.96 -48.25
CA LYS A 326 14.00 39.45 -47.32
C LYS A 326 13.76 39.93 -45.88
N LYS A 327 13.09 39.12 -45.06
CA LYS A 327 13.15 39.25 -43.59
C LYS A 327 14.58 38.92 -43.09
N PRO A 328 15.09 39.60 -42.06
CA PRO A 328 16.35 39.23 -41.42
C PRO A 328 16.21 37.84 -40.77
N LYS A 329 17.31 37.07 -40.74
CA LYS A 329 17.33 35.80 -40.01
C LYS A 329 17.21 36.08 -38.51
N THR A 330 16.14 35.59 -37.88
CA THR A 330 15.99 35.61 -36.43
C THR A 330 16.61 34.35 -35.81
N LYS A 331 17.32 34.52 -34.70
CA LYS A 331 17.78 33.46 -33.83
C LYS A 331 16.85 33.43 -32.62
N LYS A 332 16.33 32.24 -32.28
CA LYS A 332 15.57 32.04 -31.04
C LYS A 332 16.55 32.00 -29.87
N ILE A 333 16.35 32.89 -28.91
CA ILE A 333 17.10 32.96 -27.65
C ILE A 333 16.08 32.80 -26.53
N LYS A 334 16.35 31.90 -25.58
CA LYS A 334 15.54 31.75 -24.37
C LYS A 334 15.78 32.95 -23.45
N GLU A 335 14.80 33.84 -23.36
CA GLU A 335 14.81 34.93 -22.38
C GLU A 335 14.06 34.49 -21.12
N THR A 336 14.66 34.68 -19.95
CA THR A 336 13.98 34.41 -18.66
C THR A 336 13.16 35.62 -18.26
N THR A 337 11.87 35.56 -18.60
CA THR A 337 10.87 36.52 -18.12
C THR A 337 10.42 36.17 -16.70
N TYR A 338 9.75 37.09 -16.01
CA TYR A 338 9.16 36.86 -14.70
C TYR A 338 7.71 37.36 -14.66
N GLU A 339 6.82 36.57 -14.07
CA GLU A 339 5.40 36.91 -13.94
C GLU A 339 4.84 36.48 -12.56
N TRP A 340 3.67 37.01 -12.20
CA TRP A 340 2.95 36.63 -10.98
C TRP A 340 2.08 35.40 -11.23
N GLU A 341 2.52 34.24 -10.74
CA GLU A 341 1.83 32.95 -10.86
C GLU A 341 0.90 32.73 -9.66
N VAL A 342 -0.41 32.54 -9.89
CA VAL A 342 -1.37 32.21 -8.84
C VAL A 342 -1.23 30.74 -8.44
N LEU A 343 -1.00 30.48 -7.15
CA LEU A 343 -0.71 29.14 -6.62
C LEU A 343 -1.93 28.39 -6.04
N ASN A 344 -3.05 29.09 -5.84
CA ASN A 344 -4.29 28.56 -5.23
C ASN A 344 -5.54 28.88 -6.10
N ASP A 345 -5.61 28.29 -7.28
CA ASP A 345 -6.77 28.36 -8.19
C ASP A 345 -7.95 27.47 -7.74
N MET A 346 -7.63 26.39 -7.02
CA MET A 346 -8.55 25.42 -6.43
C MET A 346 -9.54 26.05 -5.41
N LYS A 347 -10.83 26.08 -5.78
CA LYS A 347 -11.91 26.51 -4.86
C LYS A 347 -12.24 25.41 -3.85
N ALA A 348 -12.35 25.77 -2.56
CA ALA A 348 -12.73 24.86 -1.49
C ALA A 348 -14.17 24.32 -1.65
N VAL A 349 -14.31 23.16 -2.30
CA VAL A 349 -15.59 22.53 -2.67
C VAL A 349 -16.52 22.31 -1.46
N TRP A 350 -15.97 21.91 -0.31
CA TRP A 350 -16.71 21.55 0.89
C TRP A 350 -17.36 22.73 1.62
N LEU A 351 -17.08 23.97 1.20
CA LEU A 351 -17.69 25.19 1.74
C LEU A 351 -18.92 25.64 0.95
N ARG A 352 -19.09 25.12 -0.28
CA ARG A 352 -20.25 25.40 -1.14
C ARG A 352 -21.42 24.50 -0.76
N ASN A 353 -22.63 24.91 -1.12
CA ASN A 353 -23.80 24.04 -1.07
C ASN A 353 -23.54 22.80 -1.97
N PRO A 354 -23.73 21.55 -1.50
CA PRO A 354 -23.49 20.36 -2.30
C PRO A 354 -24.27 20.30 -3.62
N LYS A 355 -25.37 21.06 -3.75
CA LYS A 355 -26.21 21.20 -4.95
C LYS A 355 -25.69 22.21 -5.99
N GLU A 356 -24.69 23.01 -5.62
CA GLU A 356 -24.11 24.07 -6.46
C GLU A 356 -22.72 23.71 -6.98
N VAL A 357 -22.29 22.45 -6.80
CA VAL A 357 -21.01 21.90 -7.25
C VAL A 357 -21.28 20.84 -8.31
N THR A 358 -20.59 20.88 -9.45
CA THR A 358 -20.77 19.89 -10.53
C THR A 358 -19.85 18.68 -10.37
N ASP A 359 -20.16 17.61 -11.07
CA ASP A 359 -19.39 16.36 -11.03
C ASP A 359 -17.95 16.54 -11.57
N GLU A 360 -17.74 17.47 -12.51
CA GLU A 360 -16.41 17.87 -12.97
C GLU A 360 -15.63 18.62 -11.88
N GLU A 361 -16.30 19.43 -11.07
CA GLU A 361 -15.67 20.11 -9.93
C GLU A 361 -15.32 19.12 -8.81
N TYR A 362 -16.18 18.14 -8.51
CA TYR A 362 -15.84 17.04 -7.62
C TYR A 362 -14.69 16.18 -8.17
N THR A 363 -14.64 15.93 -9.49
CA THR A 363 -13.57 15.16 -10.15
C THR A 363 -12.22 15.88 -10.06
N LYS A 364 -12.16 17.16 -10.46
CA LYS A 364 -10.93 17.98 -10.36
C LYS A 364 -10.46 18.14 -8.91
N PHE A 365 -11.40 18.28 -7.98
CA PHE A 365 -11.10 18.34 -6.56
C PHE A 365 -10.54 17.02 -6.04
N TYR A 366 -11.09 15.86 -6.45
CA TYR A 366 -10.52 14.55 -6.17
C TYR A 366 -9.09 14.44 -6.75
N GLN A 367 -8.87 14.80 -8.01
CA GLN A 367 -7.57 14.70 -8.70
C GLN A 367 -6.45 15.43 -7.94
N SER A 368 -6.62 16.72 -7.59
CA SER A 368 -5.61 17.45 -6.78
C SER A 368 -5.45 16.84 -5.39
N LEU A 369 -6.56 16.58 -4.68
CA LEU A 369 -6.55 16.02 -3.31
C LEU A 369 -5.79 14.69 -3.25
N ALA A 370 -5.96 13.86 -4.27
CA ALA A 370 -5.41 12.54 -4.44
C ALA A 370 -3.98 12.50 -5.00
N LYS A 371 -3.45 13.65 -5.47
CA LYS A 371 -2.25 13.77 -6.35
C LYS A 371 -2.32 12.85 -7.57
N ASP A 372 -3.52 12.69 -8.12
CA ASP A 372 -3.88 11.73 -9.15
C ASP A 372 -4.33 12.50 -10.39
N PHE A 373 -3.42 12.66 -11.36
CA PHE A 373 -3.67 13.42 -12.61
C PHE A 373 -4.17 12.53 -13.75
N SER A 374 -4.65 11.33 -13.46
CA SER A 374 -5.33 10.48 -14.44
C SER A 374 -6.75 10.99 -14.72
N ASP A 375 -7.28 10.70 -15.91
CA ASP A 375 -8.68 11.02 -16.28
C ASP A 375 -9.73 10.12 -15.59
N GLU A 376 -9.33 9.25 -14.65
CA GLU A 376 -10.26 8.35 -13.96
C GLU A 376 -11.06 9.07 -12.86
N LYS A 377 -12.36 9.26 -13.10
CA LYS A 377 -13.32 9.78 -12.11
C LYS A 377 -13.41 8.87 -10.87
N PRO A 378 -13.58 9.41 -9.64
CA PRO A 378 -13.88 8.60 -8.45
C PRO A 378 -15.22 7.87 -8.60
N LEU A 379 -15.33 6.64 -8.07
CA LEU A 379 -16.55 5.80 -8.22
C LEU A 379 -17.78 6.41 -7.53
N ALA A 380 -17.56 7.13 -6.43
CA ALA A 380 -18.59 7.83 -5.67
C ALA A 380 -17.96 8.88 -4.74
N TRP A 381 -18.77 9.84 -4.31
CA TRP A 381 -18.42 10.78 -3.25
C TRP A 381 -19.58 11.05 -2.29
N SER A 382 -19.25 11.56 -1.11
CA SER A 382 -20.20 11.98 -0.08
C SER A 382 -19.77 13.31 0.51
N HIS A 383 -20.39 14.39 0.03
CA HIS A 383 -20.26 15.73 0.58
C HIS A 383 -21.38 15.97 1.62
N PHE A 384 -21.04 16.28 2.87
CA PHE A 384 -22.01 16.59 3.91
C PHE A 384 -21.48 17.54 4.99
N THR A 385 -22.40 18.32 5.58
CA THR A 385 -22.21 18.99 6.88
C THR A 385 -22.73 18.09 7.99
N ALA A 386 -22.16 18.22 9.19
CA ALA A 386 -22.34 17.30 10.31
C ALA A 386 -22.57 18.04 11.64
N GLU A 387 -23.78 18.57 11.85
CA GLU A 387 -24.18 19.36 13.04
C GLU A 387 -24.24 18.54 14.36
N GLY A 388 -24.36 19.22 15.51
CA GLY A 388 -24.49 18.64 16.86
C GLY A 388 -23.27 18.90 17.75
N ASP A 389 -22.95 17.98 18.67
CA ASP A 389 -21.84 18.09 19.66
C ASP A 389 -20.47 18.43 19.06
N VAL A 390 -20.28 18.18 17.77
CA VAL A 390 -19.12 18.57 16.97
C VAL A 390 -19.65 18.95 15.59
N GLU A 391 -19.39 20.18 15.17
CA GLU A 391 -19.71 20.66 13.83
C GLU A 391 -18.49 20.53 12.91
N PHE A 392 -18.69 19.92 11.75
CA PHE A 392 -17.69 19.83 10.69
C PHE A 392 -18.35 19.65 9.31
N LYS A 393 -17.56 19.90 8.27
CA LYS A 393 -17.88 19.64 6.87
C LYS A 393 -16.90 18.57 6.37
N ALA A 394 -17.37 17.65 5.53
CA ALA A 394 -16.53 16.58 5.01
C ALA A 394 -16.91 16.25 3.57
N VAL A 395 -15.90 15.85 2.80
CA VAL A 395 -16.05 15.23 1.48
C VAL A 395 -15.22 13.95 1.48
N LEU A 396 -15.89 12.82 1.28
CA LEU A 396 -15.28 11.50 1.14
C LEU A 396 -15.39 11.03 -0.30
N PHE A 397 -14.39 10.33 -0.80
CA PHE A 397 -14.32 9.76 -2.14
C PHE A 397 -13.98 8.27 -2.10
N VAL A 398 -14.57 7.50 -3.01
CA VAL A 398 -14.14 6.15 -3.36
C VAL A 398 -13.23 6.26 -4.59
N PRO A 399 -11.92 5.93 -4.50
CA PRO A 399 -11.02 5.94 -5.65
C PRO A 399 -11.48 4.97 -6.75
N PRO A 400 -11.11 5.21 -8.03
CA PRO A 400 -11.50 4.34 -9.15
C PRO A 400 -10.88 2.94 -9.08
N LYS A 401 -9.75 2.78 -8.39
CA LYS A 401 -8.93 1.57 -8.22
C LYS A 401 -8.32 1.52 -6.82
N ALA A 402 -7.99 0.35 -6.32
CA ALA A 402 -7.24 0.19 -5.08
C ALA A 402 -5.74 0.49 -5.28
N PRO A 403 -5.06 1.16 -4.32
CA PRO A 403 -3.60 1.19 -4.28
C PRO A 403 -3.03 -0.24 -4.16
N HIS A 404 -1.92 -0.52 -4.88
CA HIS A 404 -1.31 -1.85 -4.91
C HIS A 404 -0.90 -2.34 -3.51
N ASP A 405 -0.41 -1.43 -2.67
CA ASP A 405 0.09 -1.68 -1.31
C ASP A 405 -1.03 -1.76 -0.24
N LEU A 406 -2.30 -1.48 -0.60
CA LEU A 406 -3.42 -1.29 0.35
C LEU A 406 -3.59 -2.44 1.36
N TYR A 407 -3.34 -3.68 0.94
CA TYR A 407 -3.49 -4.86 1.77
C TYR A 407 -2.16 -5.39 2.35
N GLU A 408 -1.02 -5.03 1.75
CA GLU A 408 0.32 -5.35 2.26
C GLU A 408 0.67 -4.46 3.46
N SER A 409 0.38 -3.17 3.34
CA SER A 409 0.68 -2.14 4.33
C SER A 409 -0.39 -2.03 5.44
N TYR A 410 -1.49 -2.79 5.32
CA TYR A 410 -2.72 -2.68 6.13
C TYR A 410 -2.51 -2.57 7.64
N TYR A 411 -1.65 -3.41 8.23
CA TYR A 411 -1.35 -3.38 9.66
C TYR A 411 -0.27 -2.36 10.03
N ASN A 412 0.66 -2.06 9.12
CA ASN A 412 1.92 -1.35 9.39
C ASN A 412 1.90 0.14 9.06
N THR A 413 0.94 0.61 8.25
CA THR A 413 0.79 2.03 7.88
C THR A 413 -0.16 2.74 8.86
N GLU A 414 0.33 3.86 9.42
CA GLU A 414 -0.43 4.80 10.26
C GLU A 414 -0.94 6.04 9.48
N LYS A 415 -0.57 6.16 8.19
CA LYS A 415 -1.03 7.25 7.31
C LYS A 415 -2.53 7.14 7.02
N SER A 416 -3.23 8.27 7.10
CA SER A 416 -4.65 8.40 6.78
C SER A 416 -4.82 8.96 5.37
N ASN A 417 -5.74 8.41 4.58
CA ASN A 417 -6.12 9.02 3.30
C ASN A 417 -7.11 10.20 3.46
N LEU A 418 -7.40 10.62 4.71
CA LEU A 418 -8.16 11.83 5.02
C LEU A 418 -7.25 12.96 5.54
N LYS A 419 -7.26 14.10 4.84
CA LYS A 419 -6.62 15.34 5.32
C LYS A 419 -7.50 16.02 6.36
N LEU A 420 -6.95 16.40 7.52
CA LEU A 420 -7.65 17.23 8.51
C LEU A 420 -7.34 18.72 8.29
N TYR A 421 -8.41 19.51 8.22
CA TYR A 421 -8.39 20.96 8.24
C TYR A 421 -9.12 21.49 9.48
N VAL A 422 -8.65 22.63 9.99
CA VAL A 422 -9.37 23.42 11.00
C VAL A 422 -9.40 24.87 10.52
N ARG A 423 -10.60 25.41 10.32
CA ARG A 423 -10.83 26.73 9.67
C ARG A 423 -10.10 26.82 8.32
N ARG A 424 -10.16 25.77 7.50
CA ARG A 424 -9.52 25.66 6.18
C ARG A 424 -7.98 25.64 6.19
N VAL A 425 -7.33 25.68 7.34
CA VAL A 425 -5.87 25.49 7.48
C VAL A 425 -5.57 24.01 7.63
N PHE A 426 -4.64 23.48 6.83
CA PHE A 426 -4.20 22.09 6.95
C PHE A 426 -3.46 21.86 8.27
N ILE A 427 -3.88 20.81 8.99
CA ILE A 427 -3.30 20.41 10.27
C ILE A 427 -2.35 19.22 10.07
N SER A 428 -2.88 18.09 9.60
CA SER A 428 -2.12 16.86 9.30
C SER A 428 -3.00 15.84 8.55
N ASP A 429 -2.37 14.90 7.85
CA ASP A 429 -2.91 13.70 7.20
C ASP A 429 -2.50 12.39 7.94
N GLU A 430 -1.82 12.50 9.08
CA GLU A 430 -1.34 11.40 9.93
C GLU A 430 -2.35 11.08 11.05
N PHE A 431 -3.65 11.01 10.71
CA PHE A 431 -4.75 10.76 11.65
C PHE A 431 -5.49 9.45 11.35
N ASP A 432 -4.94 8.32 11.81
CA ASP A 432 -5.60 7.00 11.77
C ASP A 432 -6.92 6.98 12.60
N GLU A 433 -7.03 7.82 13.63
CA GLU A 433 -8.24 7.94 14.45
C GLU A 433 -9.50 8.34 13.66
N LEU A 434 -9.41 8.93 12.46
CA LEU A 434 -10.58 9.40 11.71
C LEU A 434 -11.39 8.28 11.00
N LEU A 435 -10.77 7.19 10.57
CA LEU A 435 -11.44 6.04 9.94
C LEU A 435 -10.92 4.70 10.51
N PRO A 436 -11.68 3.60 10.43
CA PRO A 436 -11.15 2.26 10.71
C PRO A 436 -10.27 1.77 9.54
N LYS A 437 -9.32 0.86 9.79
CA LYS A 437 -8.38 0.36 8.76
C LYS A 437 -9.10 -0.21 7.54
N TYR A 438 -10.22 -0.91 7.73
CA TYR A 438 -11.08 -1.40 6.64
C TYR A 438 -11.75 -0.32 5.76
N LEU A 439 -11.63 0.98 6.08
CA LEU A 439 -12.06 2.10 5.24
C LEU A 439 -10.90 3.04 4.83
N ASN A 440 -9.64 2.73 5.13
CA ASN A 440 -8.51 3.64 4.84
C ASN A 440 -8.22 3.79 3.33
N PHE A 441 -8.91 3.07 2.46
CA PHE A 441 -8.89 3.32 1.01
C PHE A 441 -9.66 4.59 0.60
N LEU A 442 -10.49 5.16 1.47
CA LEU A 442 -11.26 6.38 1.18
C LEU A 442 -10.35 7.62 1.22
N LYS A 443 -10.20 8.29 0.08
CA LYS A 443 -9.58 9.61 0.00
C LYS A 443 -10.59 10.69 0.41
N GLY A 444 -10.15 11.78 1.03
CA GLY A 444 -11.09 12.84 1.44
C GLY A 444 -10.50 13.90 2.36
N LEU A 445 -11.39 14.74 2.91
CA LEU A 445 -11.02 15.66 3.98
C LEU A 445 -12.16 15.87 5.00
N VAL A 446 -11.76 16.44 6.13
CA VAL A 446 -12.64 16.94 7.19
C VAL A 446 -12.19 18.36 7.55
N ASP A 447 -13.09 19.34 7.54
CA ASP A 447 -12.84 20.71 8.00
C ASP A 447 -13.80 21.06 9.14
N SER A 448 -13.29 21.63 10.23
CA SER A 448 -14.08 22.02 11.40
C SER A 448 -13.62 23.36 11.94
N ASP A 449 -14.56 24.27 12.20
CA ASP A 449 -14.28 25.56 12.83
C ASP A 449 -14.13 25.46 14.38
N THR A 450 -14.46 24.29 14.96
CA THR A 450 -14.68 24.08 16.41
C THR A 450 -13.67 23.17 17.12
N LEU A 451 -12.75 22.52 16.40
CA LEU A 451 -11.75 21.64 17.03
C LEU A 451 -10.65 22.42 17.77
N PRO A 452 -10.30 22.04 19.01
CA PRO A 452 -9.20 22.66 19.75
C PRO A 452 -7.83 22.22 19.21
N LEU A 453 -7.07 23.17 18.66
CA LEU A 453 -5.70 22.97 18.20
C LEU A 453 -4.70 23.02 19.36
N ASN A 454 -3.60 22.28 19.25
CA ASN A 454 -2.42 22.56 20.07
C ASN A 454 -1.73 23.88 19.61
N VAL A 455 -0.73 24.34 20.37
CA VAL A 455 -0.07 25.64 20.12
C VAL A 455 0.76 25.63 18.81
N SER A 456 1.31 24.47 18.40
CA SER A 456 2.01 24.34 17.11
C SER A 456 1.07 24.22 15.90
N ARG A 457 -0.23 23.94 16.14
CA ARG A 457 -1.24 23.53 15.15
C ARG A 457 -0.82 22.35 14.26
N GLU A 458 0.07 21.48 14.73
CA GLU A 458 0.47 20.25 14.02
C GLU A 458 -0.30 19.02 14.56
N MET A 459 -0.76 19.07 15.81
CA MET A 459 -1.47 17.96 16.45
C MET A 459 -2.77 18.45 17.12
N LEU A 460 -3.80 17.60 17.12
CA LEU A 460 -4.96 17.80 17.97
C LEU A 460 -4.61 17.45 19.43
N GLN A 461 -5.16 18.22 20.37
CA GLN A 461 -5.26 17.73 21.74
C GLN A 461 -6.26 16.57 21.77
N GLN A 462 -5.97 15.49 22.52
CA GLN A 462 -6.79 14.26 22.52
C GLN A 462 -8.23 14.54 22.99
N HIS A 463 -9.15 14.75 22.05
CA HIS A 463 -10.49 15.23 22.34
C HIS A 463 -11.58 14.19 22.05
N SER A 464 -12.63 14.19 22.87
CA SER A 464 -13.81 13.33 22.71
C SER A 464 -14.46 13.45 21.32
N SER A 465 -14.36 14.65 20.71
CA SER A 465 -14.88 14.97 19.38
C SER A 465 -14.44 13.99 18.29
N LEU A 466 -13.19 13.50 18.31
CA LEU A 466 -12.67 12.60 17.27
C LEU A 466 -13.50 11.31 17.18
N LYS A 467 -13.95 10.77 18.32
CA LYS A 467 -14.78 9.57 18.39
C LYS A 467 -16.20 9.81 17.86
N THR A 468 -16.69 11.05 17.91
CA THR A 468 -17.96 11.47 17.29
C THR A 468 -17.78 11.70 15.78
N ILE A 469 -16.68 12.32 15.36
CA ILE A 469 -16.30 12.47 13.94
C ILE A 469 -16.19 11.08 13.29
N LYS A 470 -15.35 10.17 13.81
CA LYS A 470 -15.16 8.79 13.32
C LYS A 470 -16.49 8.07 13.11
N LYS A 471 -17.42 8.15 14.08
CA LYS A 471 -18.77 7.55 13.97
C LYS A 471 -19.62 8.17 12.85
N LYS A 472 -19.62 9.50 12.70
CA LYS A 472 -20.35 10.19 11.61
C LYS A 472 -19.72 9.86 10.23
N LEU A 473 -18.38 9.81 10.13
CA LEU A 473 -17.64 9.43 8.93
C LEU A 473 -17.96 7.98 8.51
N ILE A 474 -17.77 6.98 9.39
CA ILE A 474 -18.11 5.57 9.09
C ILE A 474 -19.57 5.42 8.66
N ARG A 475 -20.49 6.17 9.29
CA ARG A 475 -21.90 6.14 8.89
C ARG A 475 -22.07 6.57 7.44
N LYS A 476 -21.55 7.76 7.08
CA LYS A 476 -21.66 8.33 5.73
C LYS A 476 -20.89 7.55 4.67
N ALA A 477 -19.72 7.01 5.01
CA ALA A 477 -18.96 6.11 4.14
C ALA A 477 -19.76 4.85 3.75
N LEU A 478 -20.37 4.17 4.74
CA LEU A 478 -21.16 2.97 4.47
C LEU A 478 -22.51 3.28 3.80
N ASP A 479 -23.11 4.46 4.05
CA ASP A 479 -24.31 4.91 3.33
C ASP A 479 -23.97 5.29 1.87
N MET A 480 -22.78 5.85 1.60
CA MET A 480 -22.25 6.12 0.26
C MET A 480 -21.98 4.84 -0.53
N ILE A 481 -21.27 3.87 0.06
CA ILE A 481 -20.98 2.59 -0.59
C ILE A 481 -22.27 1.81 -0.86
N ARG A 482 -23.25 1.87 0.06
CA ARG A 482 -24.59 1.33 -0.17
C ARG A 482 -25.30 1.99 -1.36
N LYS A 483 -25.20 3.32 -1.50
CA LYS A 483 -25.80 4.04 -2.63
C LYS A 483 -25.28 3.54 -3.99
N ILE A 484 -24.00 3.15 -4.09
CA ILE A 484 -23.46 2.53 -5.32
C ILE A 484 -24.24 1.24 -5.67
N ALA A 485 -24.53 0.39 -4.68
CA ALA A 485 -25.32 -0.82 -4.88
C ALA A 485 -26.81 -0.57 -5.14
N GLU A 486 -27.35 0.56 -4.69
CA GLU A 486 -28.77 0.92 -4.89
C GLU A 486 -29.04 1.66 -6.21
N GLU A 487 -28.00 2.24 -6.84
CA GLU A 487 -28.08 2.89 -8.15
C GLU A 487 -27.52 2.04 -9.31
N ASP A 488 -26.96 0.85 -9.05
CA ASP A 488 -26.49 -0.09 -10.08
C ASP A 488 -27.66 -0.96 -10.59
N PRO A 489 -28.06 -0.87 -11.87
CA PRO A 489 -29.19 -1.64 -12.40
C PRO A 489 -29.02 -3.16 -12.30
N ASP A 490 -27.79 -3.70 -12.38
CA ASP A 490 -27.53 -5.15 -12.28
C ASP A 490 -27.67 -5.70 -10.83
N GLU A 491 -27.74 -4.83 -9.81
CA GLU A 491 -28.01 -5.18 -8.41
C GLU A 491 -29.51 -5.14 -8.06
N SER A 492 -30.28 -4.31 -8.77
CA SER A 492 -31.71 -4.08 -8.52
C SER A 492 -32.56 -5.36 -8.69
N SER A 493 -33.52 -5.58 -7.79
CA SER A 493 -34.42 -6.74 -7.88
C SER A 493 -35.69 -6.40 -8.67
N ASP A 494 -36.20 -7.34 -9.48
CA ASP A 494 -37.42 -7.20 -10.33
C ASP A 494 -38.71 -6.78 -9.58
N ARG A 495 -38.68 -6.65 -8.25
CA ARG A 495 -39.83 -6.28 -7.42
C ARG A 495 -39.98 -4.77 -7.25
N ASP A 496 -38.87 -4.06 -7.23
CA ASP A 496 -38.80 -2.61 -7.02
C ASP A 496 -38.79 -1.88 -8.37
N ASN A 497 -38.41 -2.58 -9.44
CA ASN A 497 -38.22 -2.04 -10.78
C ASN A 497 -39.54 -2.04 -11.60
N LYS A 498 -40.38 -1.03 -11.36
CA LYS A 498 -41.56 -0.72 -12.21
C LYS A 498 -41.45 0.57 -13.01
N ASP A 499 -40.59 1.48 -12.58
CA ASP A 499 -40.54 2.87 -13.07
C ASP A 499 -39.15 3.26 -13.63
N VAL A 500 -38.22 2.32 -13.82
CA VAL A 500 -36.93 2.59 -14.49
C VAL A 500 -37.13 2.51 -16.01
N GLU A 501 -37.48 3.64 -16.63
CA GLU A 501 -37.37 3.80 -18.07
C GLU A 501 -35.88 3.73 -18.50
N LYS A 502 -35.62 3.17 -19.69
CA LYS A 502 -34.27 3.09 -20.24
C LYS A 502 -33.81 4.44 -20.79
N THR A 503 -33.21 5.24 -19.93
CA THR A 503 -32.43 6.43 -20.29
C THR A 503 -30.94 6.10 -20.38
N ASP A 504 -30.18 6.87 -21.17
CA ASP A 504 -28.75 6.67 -21.38
C ASP A 504 -27.93 6.76 -20.07
N GLU A 505 -28.41 7.54 -19.08
CA GLU A 505 -27.84 7.66 -17.73
C GLU A 505 -27.72 6.32 -16.97
N ASN A 506 -28.52 5.30 -17.33
CA ASN A 506 -28.48 3.99 -16.66
C ASN A 506 -27.31 3.10 -17.10
N ASP A 507 -26.79 3.27 -18.33
CA ASP A 507 -25.68 2.44 -18.82
C ASP A 507 -24.33 2.88 -18.21
N GLU A 508 -24.14 4.15 -17.82
CA GLU A 508 -22.95 4.60 -17.08
C GLU A 508 -22.88 4.04 -15.64
N LYS A 509 -24.03 3.78 -15.00
CA LYS A 509 -24.11 3.28 -13.62
C LYS A 509 -24.00 1.75 -13.50
N LYS A 510 -24.08 1.05 -14.62
CA LYS A 510 -24.17 -0.40 -14.67
C LYS A 510 -22.85 -1.08 -14.32
N GLY A 511 -22.89 -2.00 -13.36
CA GLY A 511 -21.73 -2.73 -12.89
C GLY A 511 -20.78 -1.90 -12.02
N GLN A 512 -21.11 -0.65 -11.66
CA GLN A 512 -20.29 0.18 -10.77
C GLN A 512 -20.11 -0.48 -9.40
N TYR A 513 -21.12 -1.22 -8.91
CA TYR A 513 -20.96 -1.96 -7.65
C TYR A 513 -20.09 -3.21 -7.81
N THR A 514 -20.10 -3.84 -8.99
CA THR A 514 -19.16 -4.91 -9.33
C THR A 514 -17.72 -4.38 -9.41
N LYS A 515 -17.50 -3.21 -10.04
CA LYS A 515 -16.18 -2.54 -10.04
C LYS A 515 -15.72 -2.23 -8.62
N PHE A 516 -16.56 -1.60 -7.80
CA PHE A 516 -16.27 -1.36 -6.38
C PHE A 516 -15.92 -2.66 -5.61
N TRP A 517 -16.67 -3.74 -5.83
CA TRP A 517 -16.46 -5.00 -5.12
C TRP A 517 -15.13 -5.68 -5.49
N ASN A 518 -14.71 -5.60 -6.76
CA ASN A 518 -13.45 -6.20 -7.20
C ASN A 518 -12.23 -5.51 -6.54
N GLU A 519 -12.25 -4.19 -6.41
CA GLU A 519 -11.18 -3.39 -5.79
C GLU A 519 -11.21 -3.47 -4.25
N PHE A 520 -12.39 -3.28 -3.65
CA PHE A 520 -12.56 -3.00 -2.21
C PHE A 520 -13.37 -4.07 -1.44
N GLY A 521 -13.82 -5.15 -2.10
CA GLY A 521 -14.58 -6.23 -1.46
C GLY A 521 -13.83 -6.88 -0.30
N LYS A 522 -12.51 -7.08 -0.42
CA LYS A 522 -11.65 -7.55 0.69
C LYS A 522 -11.68 -6.60 1.89
N SER A 523 -11.70 -5.29 1.67
CA SER A 523 -11.86 -4.29 2.74
C SER A 523 -13.24 -4.41 3.43
N ILE A 524 -14.33 -4.61 2.68
CA ILE A 524 -15.66 -4.87 3.28
C ILE A 524 -15.67 -6.18 4.10
N LYS A 525 -15.00 -7.23 3.61
CA LYS A 525 -14.86 -8.51 4.33
C LYS A 525 -14.07 -8.36 5.64
N LEU A 526 -12.98 -7.58 5.65
CA LEU A 526 -12.23 -7.24 6.86
C LEU A 526 -13.06 -6.41 7.84
N GLY A 527 -13.90 -5.50 7.36
CA GLY A 527 -14.86 -4.76 8.22
C GLY A 527 -15.83 -5.66 8.99
N ILE A 528 -16.23 -6.82 8.44
CA ILE A 528 -17.05 -7.82 9.16
C ILE A 528 -16.27 -8.43 10.33
N VAL A 529 -14.96 -8.63 10.18
CA VAL A 529 -14.09 -9.13 11.25
C VAL A 529 -13.94 -8.07 12.33
N GLU A 530 -13.51 -6.86 11.97
CA GLU A 530 -13.12 -5.78 12.89
C GLU A 530 -14.32 -5.07 13.56
N ASP A 531 -15.28 -4.54 12.78
CA ASP A 531 -16.32 -3.66 13.31
C ASP A 531 -17.61 -4.42 13.66
N ALA A 532 -17.64 -4.93 14.90
CA ALA A 532 -18.83 -5.54 15.49
C ALA A 532 -20.06 -4.61 15.60
N THR A 533 -19.88 -3.28 15.50
CA THR A 533 -20.98 -2.29 15.57
C THR A 533 -21.64 -2.10 14.22
N ASN A 534 -20.85 -2.05 13.13
CA ASN A 534 -21.36 -1.88 11.76
C ASN A 534 -21.56 -3.20 11.00
N ARG A 535 -21.18 -4.36 11.56
CA ARG A 535 -21.29 -5.70 10.95
C ARG A 535 -22.60 -5.95 10.19
N ASN A 536 -23.76 -5.58 10.76
CA ASN A 536 -25.06 -5.79 10.11
C ASN A 536 -25.31 -4.88 8.89
N ARG A 537 -24.67 -3.69 8.82
CA ARG A 537 -24.70 -2.81 7.64
C ARG A 537 -23.73 -3.32 6.58
N LEU A 538 -22.52 -3.70 7.00
CA LEU A 538 -21.50 -4.30 6.15
C LEU A 538 -21.97 -5.61 5.50
N ALA A 539 -22.75 -6.42 6.21
CA ALA A 539 -23.25 -7.70 5.68
C ALA A 539 -24.13 -7.53 4.44
N LYS A 540 -24.84 -6.40 4.30
CA LYS A 540 -25.66 -6.08 3.11
C LYS A 540 -24.81 -5.66 1.90
N LEU A 541 -23.55 -5.27 2.12
CA LEU A 541 -22.57 -4.92 1.10
C LEU A 541 -21.81 -6.15 0.57
N LEU A 542 -21.91 -7.32 1.23
CA LEU A 542 -21.23 -8.53 0.78
C LEU A 542 -21.77 -9.04 -0.55
N ARG A 543 -20.87 -9.47 -1.44
CA ARG A 543 -21.19 -10.12 -2.72
C ARG A 543 -20.34 -11.37 -2.92
N PHE A 544 -20.95 -12.38 -3.52
CA PHE A 544 -20.30 -13.67 -3.76
C PHE A 544 -20.83 -14.30 -5.04
N GLU A 545 -20.11 -15.25 -5.62
CA GLU A 545 -20.66 -16.13 -6.64
C GLU A 545 -21.43 -17.31 -6.02
N SER A 546 -22.26 -17.98 -6.80
CA SER A 546 -23.07 -19.11 -6.34
C SER A 546 -23.37 -20.11 -7.45
N THR A 547 -23.86 -21.30 -7.08
CA THR A 547 -24.37 -22.33 -8.01
C THR A 547 -25.57 -21.90 -8.88
N LYS A 548 -26.06 -20.64 -8.78
CA LYS A 548 -27.21 -20.12 -9.51
C LYS A 548 -27.10 -18.64 -9.92
N SER A 549 -25.91 -18.02 -9.80
CA SER A 549 -25.69 -16.65 -10.28
C SER A 549 -24.99 -16.61 -11.63
N ASP A 550 -24.78 -17.77 -12.29
CA ASP A 550 -24.27 -17.90 -13.65
C ASP A 550 -22.97 -17.13 -13.92
N GLY A 551 -22.08 -17.10 -12.92
CA GLY A 551 -20.81 -16.37 -12.97
C GLY A 551 -20.88 -14.90 -12.54
N LYS A 552 -22.07 -14.37 -12.27
CA LYS A 552 -22.24 -13.04 -11.66
C LYS A 552 -22.09 -13.11 -10.14
N LEU A 553 -21.73 -11.97 -9.56
CA LEU A 553 -21.89 -11.67 -8.15
C LEU A 553 -23.38 -11.66 -7.76
N THR A 554 -23.68 -12.02 -6.51
CA THR A 554 -25.03 -11.92 -5.93
C THR A 554 -24.97 -11.59 -4.44
N SER A 555 -25.99 -10.89 -3.94
CA SER A 555 -26.08 -10.49 -2.53
C SER A 555 -26.74 -11.56 -1.64
N LEU A 556 -26.55 -11.44 -0.32
CA LEU A 556 -27.22 -12.32 0.65
C LEU A 556 -28.75 -12.16 0.63
N ASP A 557 -29.26 -10.95 0.37
CA ASP A 557 -30.70 -10.68 0.22
C ASP A 557 -31.25 -11.35 -1.06
N GLN A 558 -30.50 -11.28 -2.17
CA GLN A 558 -30.83 -11.99 -3.41
C GLN A 558 -30.83 -13.51 -3.21
N TYR A 559 -29.83 -14.09 -2.51
CA TYR A 559 -29.82 -15.52 -2.14
C TYR A 559 -31.06 -15.89 -1.31
N ILE A 560 -31.40 -15.08 -0.29
CA ILE A 560 -32.59 -15.31 0.55
C ILE A 560 -33.88 -15.30 -0.29
N SER A 561 -33.97 -14.42 -1.28
CA SER A 561 -35.12 -14.37 -2.21
C SER A 561 -35.31 -15.66 -3.04
N ARG A 562 -34.23 -16.43 -3.25
CA ARG A 562 -34.18 -17.69 -4.01
C ARG A 562 -34.16 -18.95 -3.13
N MET A 563 -34.12 -18.81 -1.80
CA MET A 563 -34.15 -19.94 -0.86
C MET A 563 -35.42 -20.79 -1.04
N LYS A 564 -35.28 -22.11 -0.85
CA LYS A 564 -36.41 -23.03 -0.99
C LYS A 564 -37.36 -22.95 0.20
N SER A 565 -38.65 -23.17 -0.06
CA SER A 565 -39.66 -23.32 1.01
C SER A 565 -39.25 -24.43 1.98
N GLY A 566 -39.12 -24.08 3.26
CA GLY A 566 -38.62 -24.96 4.32
C GLY A 566 -37.10 -25.03 4.50
N GLN A 567 -36.30 -24.39 3.64
CA GLN A 567 -34.87 -24.16 3.87
C GLN A 567 -34.70 -23.16 5.03
N LYS A 568 -33.76 -23.45 5.94
CA LYS A 568 -33.49 -22.62 7.13
C LYS A 568 -32.13 -21.95 7.10
N ASP A 569 -31.18 -22.59 6.43
CA ASP A 569 -29.77 -22.27 6.51
C ASP A 569 -29.27 -21.82 5.12
N ILE A 570 -28.38 -20.84 5.08
CA ILE A 570 -27.63 -20.42 3.89
C ILE A 570 -26.50 -21.43 3.69
N PHE A 571 -26.47 -22.09 2.53
CA PHE A 571 -25.42 -23.05 2.21
C PHE A 571 -24.26 -22.36 1.52
N TYR A 572 -23.03 -22.67 1.96
CA TYR A 572 -21.80 -22.15 1.36
C TYR A 572 -20.71 -23.22 1.33
N ILE A 573 -19.71 -23.03 0.47
CA ILE A 573 -18.52 -23.88 0.35
C ILE A 573 -17.27 -23.01 0.22
N THR A 574 -16.16 -23.45 0.80
CA THR A 574 -14.88 -22.73 0.86
C THR A 574 -13.75 -23.52 0.20
N GLY A 575 -12.93 -22.87 -0.62
CA GLY A 575 -11.86 -23.51 -1.41
C GLY A 575 -10.82 -22.53 -1.95
N THR A 576 -10.03 -22.93 -2.95
CA THR A 576 -9.00 -22.10 -3.59
C THR A 576 -9.42 -21.47 -4.91
N SER A 577 -10.36 -22.09 -5.64
CA SER A 577 -10.91 -21.53 -6.89
C SER A 577 -12.35 -21.99 -7.12
N LYS A 578 -13.08 -21.27 -7.96
CA LYS A 578 -14.45 -21.61 -8.34
C LYS A 578 -14.55 -22.95 -9.05
N GLU A 579 -13.61 -23.24 -9.94
CA GLU A 579 -13.59 -24.44 -10.79
C GLU A 579 -13.33 -25.71 -9.97
N GLN A 580 -12.60 -25.59 -8.85
CA GLN A 580 -12.45 -26.63 -7.84
C GLN A 580 -13.78 -26.83 -7.09
N LEU A 581 -14.43 -25.74 -6.67
CA LEU A 581 -15.66 -25.78 -5.89
C LEU A 581 -16.85 -26.32 -6.67
N GLU A 582 -17.04 -25.91 -7.93
CA GLU A 582 -18.08 -26.40 -8.84
C GLU A 582 -18.03 -27.92 -9.05
N LYS A 583 -16.82 -28.48 -9.08
CA LYS A 583 -16.56 -29.92 -9.25
C LYS A 583 -16.60 -30.70 -7.94
N SER A 584 -16.79 -30.03 -6.80
CA SER A 584 -16.68 -30.66 -5.47
C SER A 584 -17.78 -31.69 -5.21
N PRO A 585 -17.45 -32.89 -4.70
CA PRO A 585 -18.43 -33.92 -4.34
C PRO A 585 -19.41 -33.48 -3.24
N PHE A 586 -19.07 -32.44 -2.48
CA PHE A 586 -19.96 -31.85 -1.48
C PHE A 586 -21.24 -31.25 -2.08
N LEU A 587 -21.24 -30.89 -3.36
CA LEU A 587 -22.37 -30.25 -4.03
C LEU A 587 -23.36 -31.22 -4.68
N GLU A 588 -22.98 -32.48 -4.95
CA GLU A 588 -23.74 -33.39 -5.83
C GLU A 588 -25.25 -33.43 -5.54
N ARG A 589 -25.64 -33.78 -4.31
CA ARG A 589 -27.04 -33.92 -3.92
C ARG A 589 -27.71 -32.59 -3.54
N LEU A 590 -26.94 -31.51 -3.36
CA LEU A 590 -27.45 -30.14 -3.22
C LEU A 590 -27.92 -29.63 -4.59
N THR A 591 -27.03 -29.65 -5.59
CA THR A 591 -27.32 -29.25 -6.98
C THR A 591 -28.39 -30.14 -7.60
N LYS A 592 -28.35 -31.47 -7.39
CA LYS A 592 -29.41 -32.40 -7.82
C LYS A 592 -30.76 -32.17 -7.13
N LYS A 593 -30.78 -31.60 -5.93
CA LYS A 593 -32.00 -31.12 -5.25
C LYS A 593 -32.31 -29.64 -5.58
N ASN A 594 -31.54 -29.00 -6.46
CA ASN A 594 -31.65 -27.59 -6.85
C ASN A 594 -31.68 -26.64 -5.62
N TYR A 595 -30.79 -26.90 -4.66
CA TYR A 595 -30.41 -25.91 -3.65
C TYR A 595 -29.38 -24.94 -4.23
N GLU A 596 -29.29 -23.75 -3.66
CA GLU A 596 -28.28 -22.75 -4.00
C GLU A 596 -27.13 -22.84 -2.98
N VAL A 597 -25.89 -22.79 -3.43
CA VAL A 597 -24.70 -22.79 -2.57
C VAL A 597 -23.79 -21.63 -2.99
N ILE A 598 -23.33 -20.85 -2.01
CA ILE A 598 -22.41 -19.73 -2.21
C ILE A 598 -20.97 -20.24 -2.30
N TYR A 599 -20.17 -19.69 -3.22
CA TYR A 599 -18.74 -19.96 -3.35
C TYR A 599 -17.92 -18.90 -2.60
N PHE A 600 -17.05 -19.36 -1.70
CA PHE A 600 -16.06 -18.54 -1.01
C PHE A 600 -14.65 -18.98 -1.44
N THR A 601 -13.97 -18.09 -2.16
CA THR A 601 -12.67 -18.33 -2.80
C THR A 601 -11.54 -17.51 -2.18
N ASP A 602 -11.84 -16.40 -1.48
CA ASP A 602 -10.81 -15.63 -0.78
C ASP A 602 -10.42 -16.30 0.54
N PRO A 603 -9.13 -16.29 0.93
CA PRO A 603 -8.71 -16.71 2.27
C PRO A 603 -9.41 -15.96 3.41
N VAL A 604 -9.80 -14.68 3.20
CA VAL A 604 -10.51 -13.86 4.21
C VAL A 604 -11.96 -14.33 4.45
N ASP A 605 -12.58 -15.09 3.54
CA ASP A 605 -13.94 -15.61 3.74
C ASP A 605 -14.02 -16.62 4.90
N GLU A 606 -12.98 -17.43 5.09
CA GLU A 606 -12.85 -18.35 6.23
C GLU A 606 -12.65 -17.63 7.57
N TYR A 607 -12.17 -16.37 7.56
CA TYR A 607 -12.16 -15.51 8.74
C TYR A 607 -13.51 -14.83 8.95
N LEU A 608 -14.10 -14.25 7.90
CA LEU A 608 -15.42 -13.60 7.92
C LEU A 608 -16.48 -14.52 8.54
N MET A 609 -16.48 -15.80 8.19
CA MET A 609 -17.42 -16.79 8.70
C MET A 609 -17.25 -17.20 10.17
N GLN A 610 -16.19 -16.73 10.85
CA GLN A 610 -16.08 -16.83 12.31
C GLN A 610 -16.83 -15.71 13.04
N TYR A 611 -17.21 -14.64 12.34
CA TYR A 611 -17.89 -13.46 12.91
C TYR A 611 -19.33 -13.29 12.40
N LEU A 612 -19.62 -13.74 11.17
CA LEU A 612 -20.97 -13.71 10.58
C LEU A 612 -21.72 -15.04 10.84
N MET A 613 -22.28 -15.18 12.04
CA MET A 613 -22.98 -16.40 12.48
C MET A 613 -24.33 -16.63 11.79
N ASP A 614 -25.07 -15.56 11.53
CA ASP A 614 -26.35 -15.55 10.84
C ASP A 614 -26.62 -14.20 10.15
N TYR A 615 -27.62 -14.19 9.26
CA TYR A 615 -28.06 -13.04 8.48
C TYR A 615 -29.57 -13.17 8.21
N GLU A 616 -30.37 -12.15 8.57
CA GLU A 616 -31.84 -12.12 8.42
C GLU A 616 -32.53 -13.42 8.92
N ASP A 617 -32.21 -13.80 10.16
CA ASP A 617 -32.61 -15.06 10.85
C ASP A 617 -32.17 -16.37 10.18
N LYS A 618 -31.32 -16.33 9.13
CA LYS A 618 -30.76 -17.53 8.48
C LYS A 618 -29.35 -17.81 8.99
N LYS A 619 -29.10 -19.03 9.45
CA LYS A 619 -27.76 -19.46 9.86
C LYS A 619 -26.95 -19.93 8.67
N PHE A 620 -25.64 -19.74 8.69
CA PHE A 620 -24.77 -20.28 7.65
C PHE A 620 -24.38 -21.74 7.96
N GLN A 621 -24.35 -22.59 6.92
CA GLN A 621 -23.96 -24.00 7.00
C GLN A 621 -22.96 -24.32 5.89
N ASN A 622 -21.70 -24.52 6.28
CA ASN A 622 -20.67 -24.99 5.34
C ASN A 622 -20.99 -26.41 4.88
N VAL A 623 -20.98 -26.65 3.57
CA VAL A 623 -21.32 -27.95 2.96
C VAL A 623 -20.15 -28.94 2.91
N SER A 624 -18.94 -28.56 3.34
CA SER A 624 -17.81 -29.48 3.61
C SER A 624 -17.71 -29.93 5.09
N LYS A 625 -18.57 -29.40 5.98
CA LYS A 625 -18.62 -29.79 7.40
C LYS A 625 -19.76 -30.74 7.73
N GLU A 626 -19.69 -31.40 8.88
CA GLU A 626 -20.79 -32.17 9.45
C GLU A 626 -22.01 -31.28 9.78
N GLY A 627 -23.21 -31.83 9.67
CA GLY A 627 -24.46 -31.21 10.16
C GLY A 627 -25.50 -30.85 9.09
N LEU A 628 -25.12 -30.93 7.81
CA LEU A 628 -25.98 -30.67 6.65
C LEU A 628 -27.26 -31.54 6.67
N LYS A 629 -28.44 -30.92 6.47
CA LYS A 629 -29.76 -31.58 6.61
C LYS A 629 -30.64 -31.37 5.38
N LEU A 630 -30.52 -32.25 4.38
CA LEU A 630 -31.24 -32.15 3.11
C LEU A 630 -32.68 -32.73 3.16
N GLY A 631 -33.46 -32.32 4.16
CA GLY A 631 -34.85 -32.76 4.42
C GLY A 631 -34.97 -34.06 5.22
N LYS A 632 -36.20 -34.58 5.36
CA LYS A 632 -36.46 -35.91 5.97
C LYS A 632 -36.61 -36.96 4.87
N ASP A 633 -35.69 -37.92 4.82
CA ASP A 633 -35.72 -39.07 3.91
C ASP A 633 -35.77 -40.36 4.73
N SER A 634 -36.89 -41.09 4.66
CA SER A 634 -37.13 -42.28 5.50
C SER A 634 -36.21 -43.45 5.15
N LYS A 635 -35.73 -43.54 3.89
CA LYS A 635 -34.87 -44.63 3.41
C LYS A 635 -33.46 -44.57 3.99
N ILE A 636 -33.02 -43.39 4.42
CA ILE A 636 -31.68 -43.20 5.00
C ILE A 636 -31.56 -43.86 6.38
N LYS A 637 -32.65 -44.00 7.15
CA LYS A 637 -32.60 -44.72 8.43
C LYS A 637 -32.29 -46.21 8.24
N SER A 638 -32.97 -46.88 7.31
CA SER A 638 -32.70 -48.30 6.99
C SER A 638 -31.30 -48.53 6.45
N LEU A 639 -30.76 -47.58 5.66
CA LEU A 639 -29.37 -47.68 5.15
C LEU A 639 -28.33 -47.46 6.26
N LYS A 640 -28.60 -46.59 7.24
CA LYS A 640 -27.75 -46.41 8.43
C LYS A 640 -27.76 -47.65 9.35
N GLU A 641 -28.84 -48.45 9.32
CA GLU A 641 -28.88 -49.76 9.97
C GLU A 641 -28.06 -50.82 9.20
N SER A 642 -28.24 -50.92 7.88
CA SER A 642 -27.66 -52.01 7.07
C SER A 642 -26.15 -51.89 6.80
N PHE A 643 -25.57 -50.70 6.88
CA PHE A 643 -24.12 -50.45 6.69
C PHE A 643 -23.35 -50.31 8.01
N LYS A 644 -23.99 -50.63 9.15
CA LYS A 644 -23.41 -50.44 10.49
C LYS A 644 -22.13 -51.27 10.72
N GLU A 645 -22.05 -52.46 10.16
CA GLU A 645 -20.87 -53.33 10.28
C GLU A 645 -19.67 -52.75 9.52
N LEU A 646 -19.83 -52.40 8.24
CA LEU A 646 -18.79 -51.75 7.44
C LEU A 646 -18.34 -50.41 8.06
N THR A 647 -19.28 -49.59 8.56
CA THR A 647 -18.93 -48.27 9.14
C THR A 647 -18.20 -48.36 10.47
N ASN A 648 -18.48 -49.38 11.29
CA ASN A 648 -17.65 -49.69 12.46
C ASN A 648 -16.26 -50.20 12.04
N TRP A 649 -16.20 -51.26 11.22
CA TRP A 649 -14.95 -51.87 10.78
C TRP A 649 -14.00 -50.85 10.12
N TRP A 650 -14.52 -49.99 9.24
CA TRP A 650 -13.72 -48.98 8.54
C TRP A 650 -13.28 -47.85 9.48
N LYS A 651 -14.04 -47.53 10.54
CA LYS A 651 -13.56 -46.64 11.60
C LYS A 651 -12.36 -47.27 12.32
N ASP A 652 -12.48 -48.52 12.73
CA ASP A 652 -11.48 -49.18 13.57
C ASP A 652 -10.15 -49.38 12.82
N ASN A 653 -10.20 -49.63 11.50
CA ASN A 653 -9.01 -49.67 10.63
C ASN A 653 -8.44 -48.28 10.27
N LEU A 654 -9.13 -47.18 10.58
CA LEU A 654 -8.65 -45.79 10.41
C LEU A 654 -8.30 -45.11 11.74
N ALA A 655 -8.06 -45.89 12.81
CA ALA A 655 -7.75 -45.37 14.14
C ALA A 655 -6.45 -44.53 14.19
N SER A 656 -5.48 -44.80 13.32
CA SER A 656 -4.26 -43.98 13.15
C SER A 656 -4.52 -42.63 12.48
N GLU A 657 -5.57 -42.53 11.66
CA GLU A 657 -5.83 -41.41 10.73
C GLU A 657 -6.65 -40.26 11.36
N ASN A 658 -6.83 -40.28 12.69
CA ASN A 658 -7.64 -39.31 13.46
C ASN A 658 -9.10 -39.16 12.97
N VAL A 659 -9.71 -40.28 12.54
CA VAL A 659 -11.11 -40.35 12.10
C VAL A 659 -12.04 -40.63 13.29
N ASP A 660 -12.94 -39.69 13.60
CA ASP A 660 -13.89 -39.82 14.70
C ASP A 660 -14.96 -40.87 14.43
N SER A 661 -15.44 -40.95 13.19
CA SER A 661 -16.53 -41.82 12.77
C SER A 661 -16.63 -41.95 11.25
N VAL A 662 -17.10 -43.12 10.80
CA VAL A 662 -17.56 -43.35 9.42
C VAL A 662 -19.09 -43.37 9.44
N LYS A 663 -19.75 -42.68 8.49
CA LYS A 663 -21.21 -42.46 8.48
C LYS A 663 -21.77 -42.58 7.07
N ILE A 664 -23.04 -42.98 6.93
CA ILE A 664 -23.76 -42.84 5.65
C ILE A 664 -23.98 -41.36 5.36
N SER A 665 -23.52 -40.93 4.17
CA SER A 665 -23.66 -39.56 3.71
C SER A 665 -25.11 -39.17 3.45
N ASP A 666 -25.43 -37.92 3.79
CA ASP A 666 -26.66 -37.26 3.35
C ASP A 666 -26.46 -36.40 2.08
N ARG A 667 -25.20 -36.19 1.61
CA ARG A 667 -24.81 -35.20 0.58
C ARG A 667 -24.30 -35.76 -0.77
N LEU A 668 -23.83 -37.01 -0.82
CA LEU A 668 -23.31 -37.64 -2.04
C LEU A 668 -24.41 -38.20 -2.97
N ASP A 669 -24.10 -38.36 -4.26
CA ASP A 669 -24.93 -39.03 -5.26
C ASP A 669 -24.13 -40.04 -6.12
N LYS A 670 -23.00 -39.64 -6.71
CA LYS A 670 -22.10 -40.51 -7.50
C LYS A 670 -20.81 -40.84 -6.75
N THR A 671 -20.14 -39.87 -6.12
CA THR A 671 -18.82 -40.09 -5.46
C THR A 671 -18.94 -41.18 -4.38
N PRO A 672 -17.95 -42.09 -4.25
CA PRO A 672 -17.98 -43.20 -3.29
C PRO A 672 -17.99 -42.76 -1.83
N CYS A 673 -17.12 -41.81 -1.46
CA CYS A 673 -16.96 -41.34 -0.10
C CYS A 673 -16.19 -40.01 -0.06
N VAL A 674 -16.41 -39.20 0.98
CA VAL A 674 -15.73 -37.91 1.23
C VAL A 674 -15.37 -37.76 2.70
N VAL A 675 -14.34 -36.96 3.01
CA VAL A 675 -13.99 -36.61 4.38
C VAL A 675 -14.57 -35.24 4.72
N VAL A 676 -15.41 -35.16 5.75
CA VAL A 676 -15.90 -33.89 6.29
C VAL A 676 -15.22 -33.58 7.62
N THR A 677 -15.04 -32.30 7.93
CA THR A 677 -14.64 -31.88 9.27
C THR A 677 -15.84 -31.89 10.21
N SER A 678 -15.59 -32.19 11.49
CA SER A 678 -16.59 -32.06 12.55
C SER A 678 -17.24 -30.67 12.56
N LYS A 679 -18.45 -30.54 13.12
CA LYS A 679 -19.15 -29.25 13.20
C LYS A 679 -18.32 -28.15 13.90
N TYR A 680 -17.41 -28.52 14.79
CA TYR A 680 -16.49 -27.62 15.49
C TYR A 680 -15.04 -27.89 15.08
N GLY A 681 -14.25 -26.82 14.93
CA GLY A 681 -12.89 -26.84 14.37
C GLY A 681 -12.84 -26.29 12.93
N TRP A 682 -11.62 -26.20 12.39
CA TRP A 682 -11.34 -25.70 11.04
C TRP A 682 -11.94 -26.56 9.92
N SER A 683 -12.13 -25.96 8.74
CA SER A 683 -12.37 -26.65 7.46
C SER A 683 -11.04 -27.12 6.86
N ALA A 684 -11.09 -27.88 5.75
CA ALA A 684 -9.88 -28.22 4.99
C ALA A 684 -9.15 -26.97 4.46
N ASN A 685 -9.89 -26.01 3.88
CA ASN A 685 -9.31 -24.76 3.38
C ASN A 685 -8.71 -23.89 4.49
N MET A 686 -9.37 -23.81 5.65
CA MET A 686 -8.80 -23.13 6.82
C MET A 686 -7.57 -23.85 7.37
N GLU A 687 -7.59 -25.19 7.48
CA GLU A 687 -6.41 -25.97 7.90
C GLU A 687 -5.20 -25.67 6.97
N ARG A 688 -5.42 -25.58 5.65
CA ARG A 688 -4.42 -25.16 4.66
C ARG A 688 -3.93 -23.72 4.88
N ILE A 689 -4.84 -22.75 5.02
CA ILE A 689 -4.50 -21.32 5.25
C ILE A 689 -3.66 -21.14 6.52
N MET A 690 -4.03 -21.84 7.61
CA MET A 690 -3.29 -21.81 8.88
C MET A 690 -1.92 -22.49 8.76
N GLN A 691 -1.80 -23.57 8.00
CA GLN A 691 -0.51 -24.23 7.75
C GLN A 691 0.44 -23.35 6.92
N SER A 692 -0.07 -22.51 6.01
CA SER A 692 0.74 -21.53 5.26
C SER A 692 1.16 -20.28 6.06
N GLN A 693 0.74 -20.11 7.32
CA GLN A 693 1.09 -18.94 8.14
C GLN A 693 2.27 -19.22 9.08
N THR A 694 3.45 -18.74 8.66
CA THR A 694 4.77 -18.89 9.32
C THR A 694 4.83 -18.46 10.79
N LEU A 695 3.98 -17.52 11.21
CA LEU A 695 3.98 -16.95 12.56
C LEU A 695 3.05 -17.68 13.57
N SER A 696 2.49 -18.84 13.23
CA SER A 696 1.43 -19.49 14.02
C SER A 696 1.91 -20.72 14.84
N ASP A 697 1.52 -20.75 16.11
CA ASP A 697 1.90 -21.80 17.08
C ASP A 697 1.23 -23.16 16.76
N ALA A 698 2.04 -24.11 16.30
CA ALA A 698 1.61 -25.46 15.93
C ALA A 698 0.85 -26.22 17.03
N ASN A 699 1.15 -25.98 18.32
CA ASN A 699 0.45 -26.63 19.43
C ASN A 699 -0.97 -26.09 19.59
N LYS A 700 -1.16 -24.78 19.36
CA LYS A 700 -2.50 -24.16 19.32
C LYS A 700 -3.27 -24.60 18.08
N GLN A 701 -2.60 -24.76 16.93
CA GLN A 701 -3.22 -25.32 15.73
C GLN A 701 -3.80 -26.72 15.99
N ALA A 702 -3.06 -27.60 16.68
CA ALA A 702 -3.46 -29.00 16.88
C ALA A 702 -4.82 -29.16 17.58
N TYR A 703 -5.21 -28.24 18.47
CA TYR A 703 -6.53 -28.25 19.12
C TYR A 703 -7.65 -27.71 18.21
N MET A 704 -7.31 -26.83 17.25
CA MET A 704 -8.26 -26.20 16.33
C MET A 704 -8.52 -27.01 15.05
N ARG A 705 -7.60 -27.92 14.70
CA ARG A 705 -7.79 -28.96 13.67
C ARG A 705 -8.88 -29.93 14.11
N GLY A 706 -10.11 -29.68 13.66
CA GLY A 706 -11.29 -30.46 14.02
C GLY A 706 -11.17 -31.90 13.53
N LYS A 707 -11.71 -32.85 14.31
CA LYS A 707 -11.69 -34.28 13.93
C LYS A 707 -12.34 -34.53 12.56
N ARG A 708 -11.84 -35.54 11.86
CA ARG A 708 -12.30 -35.96 10.53
C ARG A 708 -13.43 -37.00 10.64
N VAL A 709 -14.37 -36.96 9.70
CA VAL A 709 -15.51 -37.89 9.60
C VAL A 709 -15.62 -38.37 8.15
N LEU A 710 -15.57 -39.68 7.92
CA LEU A 710 -15.71 -40.25 6.58
C LEU A 710 -17.18 -40.48 6.26
N GLU A 711 -17.72 -39.78 5.26
CA GLU A 711 -19.08 -39.95 4.77
C GLU A 711 -19.09 -40.85 3.52
N ILE A 712 -19.76 -42.01 3.58
CA ILE A 712 -19.82 -43.00 2.49
C ILE A 712 -21.16 -43.00 1.75
N ASN A 713 -21.14 -43.34 0.45
CA ASN A 713 -22.30 -43.44 -0.42
C ASN A 713 -22.77 -44.90 -0.56
N PRO A 714 -23.84 -45.33 0.15
CA PRO A 714 -24.30 -46.73 0.16
C PRO A 714 -24.92 -47.20 -1.16
N ARG A 715 -25.04 -46.29 -2.15
CA ARG A 715 -25.52 -46.64 -3.50
C ARG A 715 -24.37 -47.08 -4.40
N HIS A 716 -23.14 -46.63 -4.14
CA HIS A 716 -22.00 -46.76 -5.04
C HIS A 716 -21.47 -48.21 -5.10
N PRO A 717 -21.08 -48.74 -6.29
CA PRO A 717 -20.61 -50.12 -6.42
C PRO A 717 -19.41 -50.47 -5.53
N ILE A 718 -18.40 -49.58 -5.43
CA ILE A 718 -17.21 -49.82 -4.59
C ILE A 718 -17.59 -50.01 -3.11
N ILE A 719 -18.51 -49.20 -2.59
CA ILE A 719 -18.93 -49.25 -1.18
C ILE A 719 -19.70 -50.55 -0.87
N LYS A 720 -20.42 -51.10 -1.86
CA LYS A 720 -21.05 -52.43 -1.75
C LYS A 720 -20.05 -53.56 -1.86
N GLY A 721 -19.10 -53.47 -2.79
CA GLY A 721 -18.02 -54.46 -2.92
C GLY A 721 -17.15 -54.54 -1.66
N LEU A 722 -16.87 -53.40 -1.02
CA LEU A 722 -16.24 -53.34 0.31
C LEU A 722 -17.12 -54.00 1.39
N GLN A 723 -18.44 -53.70 1.42
CA GLN A 723 -19.36 -54.36 2.36
C GLN A 723 -19.36 -55.89 2.19
N GLU A 724 -19.46 -56.38 0.96
CA GLU A 724 -19.50 -57.81 0.62
C GLU A 724 -18.18 -58.51 0.95
N ARG A 725 -17.03 -57.86 0.72
CA ARG A 725 -15.72 -58.40 1.10
C ARG A 725 -15.52 -58.42 2.62
N VAL A 726 -15.80 -57.32 3.33
CA VAL A 726 -15.70 -57.25 4.80
C VAL A 726 -16.63 -58.25 5.48
N ALA A 727 -17.83 -58.50 4.94
CA ALA A 727 -18.75 -59.51 5.44
C ALA A 727 -18.29 -60.97 5.18
N LYS A 728 -17.35 -61.17 4.24
CA LYS A 728 -16.73 -62.48 3.94
C LYS A 728 -15.48 -62.72 4.79
N ASP A 729 -14.58 -61.73 4.87
CA ASP A 729 -13.38 -61.76 5.70
C ASP A 729 -13.00 -60.34 6.17
N PRO A 730 -13.23 -60.00 7.46
CA PRO A 730 -12.83 -58.72 8.04
C PRO A 730 -11.31 -58.54 8.23
N GLN A 731 -10.50 -59.57 8.01
CA GLN A 731 -9.05 -59.55 8.22
C GLN A 731 -8.23 -59.60 6.93
N ASP A 732 -8.87 -59.67 5.76
CA ASP A 732 -8.22 -59.56 4.45
C ASP A 732 -7.46 -58.23 4.31
N GLU A 733 -6.13 -58.29 4.33
CA GLU A 733 -5.26 -57.12 4.20
C GLU A 733 -5.47 -56.38 2.88
N SER A 734 -5.83 -57.06 1.78
CA SER A 734 -6.16 -56.39 0.51
C SER A 734 -7.39 -55.48 0.66
N VAL A 735 -8.34 -55.85 1.53
CA VAL A 735 -9.54 -55.06 1.82
C VAL A 735 -9.21 -53.88 2.73
N LYS A 736 -8.31 -54.04 3.71
CA LYS A 736 -7.81 -52.96 4.56
C LYS A 736 -7.03 -51.92 3.75
N GLU A 737 -6.10 -52.37 2.91
CA GLU A 737 -5.30 -51.54 2.01
C GLU A 737 -6.20 -50.77 1.03
N THR A 738 -7.17 -51.45 0.40
CA THR A 738 -8.19 -50.79 -0.44
C THR A 738 -8.98 -49.74 0.34
N ALA A 739 -9.36 -50.04 1.59
CA ALA A 739 -10.15 -49.14 2.44
C ALA A 739 -9.34 -47.91 2.90
N LYS A 740 -8.03 -48.05 3.14
CA LYS A 740 -7.13 -46.91 3.43
C LYS A 740 -6.86 -46.08 2.17
N LEU A 741 -6.59 -46.68 1.02
CA LEU A 741 -6.43 -45.97 -0.26
C LEU A 741 -7.70 -45.17 -0.62
N MET A 742 -8.89 -45.77 -0.45
CA MET A 742 -10.16 -45.07 -0.65
C MET A 742 -10.35 -43.89 0.31
N TYR A 743 -9.88 -43.99 1.56
CA TYR A 743 -9.89 -42.87 2.51
C TYR A 743 -8.91 -41.77 2.10
N GLN A 744 -7.68 -42.10 1.70
CA GLN A 744 -6.68 -41.11 1.27
C GLN A 744 -7.10 -40.35 0.00
N THR A 745 -7.68 -41.06 -0.98
CA THR A 745 -8.29 -40.43 -2.16
C THR A 745 -9.44 -39.49 -1.76
N ALA A 746 -10.34 -39.93 -0.88
CA ALA A 746 -11.44 -39.11 -0.39
C ALA A 746 -10.97 -37.90 0.44
N LEU A 747 -9.86 -38.02 1.16
CA LEU A 747 -9.22 -36.96 1.94
C LEU A 747 -8.67 -35.86 1.02
N MET A 748 -7.99 -36.27 -0.06
CA MET A 748 -7.50 -35.37 -1.12
C MET A 748 -8.64 -34.71 -1.92
N GLU A 749 -9.66 -35.47 -2.34
CA GLU A 749 -10.87 -34.95 -3.03
C GLU A 749 -11.64 -33.93 -2.16
N SER A 750 -11.50 -34.04 -0.83
CA SER A 750 -12.09 -33.13 0.16
C SER A 750 -11.22 -31.90 0.47
N GLY A 751 -10.06 -31.75 -0.17
CA GLY A 751 -9.17 -30.59 -0.06
C GLY A 751 -8.24 -30.58 1.16
N PHE A 752 -8.03 -31.71 1.84
CA PHE A 752 -7.07 -31.81 2.93
C PHE A 752 -5.68 -32.22 2.42
N MET A 753 -4.63 -31.71 3.07
CA MET A 753 -3.26 -32.18 2.86
C MET A 753 -3.11 -33.64 3.35
N LEU A 754 -2.45 -34.46 2.54
CA LEU A 754 -1.97 -35.78 2.95
C LEU A 754 -0.80 -35.61 3.95
N GLN A 755 -0.76 -36.44 5.00
CA GLN A 755 0.36 -36.40 5.97
C GLN A 755 1.62 -37.08 5.43
N ASP A 756 1.45 -38.13 4.63
CA ASP A 756 2.51 -38.82 3.92
C ASP A 756 2.06 -39.05 2.46
N PRO A 757 2.51 -38.18 1.52
CA PRO A 757 2.25 -38.38 0.09
C PRO A 757 2.93 -39.63 -0.49
N LYS A 758 4.00 -40.14 0.15
CA LYS A 758 4.76 -41.30 -0.33
C LYS A 758 4.05 -42.61 0.01
N ASP A 759 3.48 -42.78 1.21
CA ASP A 759 2.60 -43.90 1.55
C ASP A 759 1.39 -43.99 0.59
N PHE A 760 0.80 -42.84 0.22
CA PHE A 760 -0.27 -42.78 -0.78
C PHE A 760 0.21 -43.17 -2.19
N ALA A 761 1.35 -42.64 -2.63
CA ALA A 761 1.94 -42.98 -3.94
C ALA A 761 2.31 -44.47 -4.04
N SER A 762 2.95 -45.04 -3.02
CA SER A 762 3.23 -46.48 -2.93
C SER A 762 1.98 -47.33 -3.08
N ARG A 763 0.88 -47.01 -2.37
CA ARG A 763 -0.40 -47.72 -2.50
C ARG A 763 -0.99 -47.66 -3.90
N ILE A 764 -0.81 -46.56 -4.62
CA ILE A 764 -1.17 -46.45 -6.04
C ILE A 764 -0.28 -47.37 -6.88
N TYR A 765 1.05 -47.33 -6.70
CA TYR A 765 1.98 -48.19 -7.43
C TYR A 765 1.73 -49.68 -7.18
N ASP A 766 1.43 -50.10 -5.96
CA ASP A 766 1.10 -51.48 -5.61
C ASP A 766 -0.25 -51.91 -6.20
N THR A 767 -1.23 -51.00 -6.24
CA THR A 767 -2.50 -51.23 -6.94
C THR A 767 -2.29 -51.38 -8.45
N VAL A 768 -1.39 -50.58 -9.05
CA VAL A 768 -1.02 -50.68 -10.47
C VAL A 768 -0.25 -51.97 -10.76
N LYS A 769 0.77 -52.32 -9.95
CA LYS A 769 1.49 -53.61 -10.00
C LYS A 769 0.50 -54.78 -9.99
N GLY A 770 -0.41 -54.81 -9.02
CA GLY A 770 -1.45 -55.82 -8.92
C GLY A 770 -2.37 -55.87 -10.15
N SER A 771 -2.77 -54.71 -10.71
CA SER A 771 -3.61 -54.65 -11.92
C SER A 771 -2.89 -55.17 -13.19
N LEU A 772 -1.57 -55.03 -13.23
CA LEU A 772 -0.70 -55.52 -14.31
C LEU A 772 -0.22 -56.97 -14.07
N ASN A 773 -0.56 -57.59 -12.93
CA ASN A 773 -0.08 -58.89 -12.46
C ASN A 773 1.45 -58.92 -12.22
N ILE A 774 2.05 -57.78 -11.91
CA ILE A 774 3.44 -57.64 -11.46
C ILE A 774 3.48 -57.97 -9.95
N GLY A 775 4.47 -58.76 -9.51
CA GLY A 775 4.66 -59.04 -8.09
C GLY A 775 5.02 -57.78 -7.30
N LEU A 776 4.55 -57.67 -6.06
CA LEU A 776 4.88 -56.53 -5.19
C LEU A 776 6.40 -56.45 -4.95
N ASP A 777 7.03 -57.60 -4.72
CA ASP A 777 8.46 -57.76 -4.48
C ASP A 777 9.33 -57.71 -5.76
N VAL A 778 8.75 -57.32 -6.92
CA VAL A 778 9.56 -57.05 -8.13
C VAL A 778 10.29 -55.72 -7.94
N GLU A 779 11.59 -55.84 -7.73
CA GLU A 779 12.57 -54.74 -7.73
C GLU A 779 12.69 -54.13 -9.14
N VAL A 780 13.12 -52.88 -9.21
CA VAL A 780 13.45 -52.21 -10.48
C VAL A 780 14.77 -52.77 -10.98
N GLU A 781 14.91 -52.98 -12.30
CA GLU A 781 16.21 -53.38 -12.88
C GLU A 781 17.27 -52.33 -12.53
N GLU A 782 18.47 -52.76 -12.11
CA GLU A 782 19.55 -51.84 -11.73
C GLU A 782 19.92 -50.96 -12.94
N GLU A 783 19.63 -49.66 -12.83
CA GLU A 783 19.85 -48.71 -13.91
C GLU A 783 21.36 -48.48 -14.10
N ALA A 784 21.85 -48.78 -15.31
CA ALA A 784 23.25 -48.58 -15.66
C ALA A 784 23.56 -47.07 -15.65
N GLU A 785 24.30 -46.63 -14.63
CA GLU A 785 24.45 -45.24 -14.18
C GLU A 785 24.45 -44.20 -15.32
N ARG A 786 23.29 -43.60 -15.54
CA ARG A 786 23.10 -42.49 -16.48
C ARG A 786 22.91 -41.21 -15.68
N ILE A 787 24.00 -40.45 -15.61
CA ILE A 787 24.21 -39.44 -14.57
C ILE A 787 23.61 -38.10 -15.00
N ASP A 788 22.28 -38.01 -15.01
CA ASP A 788 21.51 -36.77 -15.20
C ASP A 788 21.32 -36.03 -13.86
N ASN A 789 22.06 -34.93 -13.67
CA ASN A 789 21.78 -33.92 -12.65
C ASN A 789 21.44 -32.63 -13.40
N CYS A 790 20.16 -32.27 -13.49
CA CYS A 790 19.82 -30.86 -13.48
C CYS A 790 19.65 -30.46 -12.01
N ILE A 791 20.46 -29.52 -11.54
CA ILE A 791 20.23 -28.87 -10.25
C ILE A 791 19.05 -27.89 -10.42
N ASP A 792 18.17 -27.85 -9.42
CA ASP A 792 17.13 -26.83 -9.33
C ASP A 792 17.78 -25.50 -8.90
N LEU A 793 17.67 -24.47 -9.74
CA LEU A 793 18.31 -23.16 -9.48
C LEU A 793 17.75 -22.46 -8.23
N SER A 794 16.64 -22.94 -7.65
CA SER A 794 16.07 -22.38 -6.42
C SER A 794 16.87 -22.67 -5.13
N ASP A 795 17.89 -23.54 -5.17
CA ASP A 795 18.81 -23.77 -4.04
C ASP A 795 19.85 -22.64 -3.83
N PHE A 796 19.90 -21.62 -4.70
CA PHE A 796 20.81 -20.46 -4.58
C PHE A 796 20.14 -19.24 -3.89
N GLU A 797 20.59 -18.86 -2.69
CA GLU A 797 20.10 -17.66 -1.99
C GLU A 797 20.60 -16.35 -2.64
N ILE A 798 19.75 -15.68 -3.42
CA ILE A 798 20.02 -14.34 -3.97
C ILE A 798 19.80 -13.25 -2.91
N SER A 799 20.90 -12.74 -2.34
CA SER A 799 20.89 -11.67 -1.34
C SER A 799 20.62 -10.28 -1.94
N SER A 800 19.37 -9.83 -1.96
CA SER A 800 19.01 -8.48 -2.40
C SER A 800 19.36 -7.38 -1.38
N ARG A 801 20.35 -6.53 -1.72
CA ARG A 801 20.60 -5.24 -1.05
C ARG A 801 21.04 -4.19 -2.07
N TYR A 802 20.21 -3.20 -2.31
CA TYR A 802 20.59 -2.05 -3.16
C TYR A 802 21.27 -0.96 -2.32
N ASP A 803 22.57 -0.75 -2.56
CA ASP A 803 23.21 0.56 -2.79
C ASP A 803 24.74 0.38 -2.91
N ILE A 804 25.41 1.33 -3.59
CA ILE A 804 26.86 1.40 -3.92
C ILE A 804 27.29 0.72 -5.24
N ASP A 805 28.01 1.48 -6.07
CA ASP A 805 28.64 1.04 -7.33
C ASP A 805 29.65 -0.09 -7.10
N SER A 806 29.24 -1.31 -7.42
CA SER A 806 30.04 -2.53 -7.24
C SER A 806 29.52 -3.67 -8.13
N THR A 807 29.56 -3.46 -9.45
CA THR A 807 29.14 -4.43 -10.48
C THR A 807 29.77 -5.81 -10.24
N GLY A 808 28.92 -6.84 -10.06
CA GLY A 808 29.34 -8.23 -9.80
C GLY A 808 29.35 -8.66 -8.33
N LEU A 809 29.16 -7.74 -7.36
CA LEU A 809 29.13 -8.03 -5.91
C LEU A 809 27.76 -7.84 -5.25
N VAL A 810 26.74 -7.41 -5.99
CA VAL A 810 25.45 -6.93 -5.43
C VAL A 810 24.25 -7.77 -5.88
N CYS A 811 24.22 -8.18 -7.14
CA CYS A 811 23.15 -9.01 -7.71
C CYS A 811 23.67 -9.86 -8.88
N CYS A 812 22.95 -10.94 -9.19
CA CYS A 812 23.04 -11.56 -10.50
C CYS A 812 22.48 -10.60 -11.57
N TRP A 813 22.99 -10.64 -12.79
CA TRP A 813 22.40 -9.89 -13.92
C TRP A 813 21.44 -10.81 -14.68
N PRO A 814 20.30 -10.32 -15.21
CA PRO A 814 19.36 -11.19 -15.93
C PRO A 814 19.96 -11.97 -17.11
N SER A 815 21.00 -11.41 -17.76
CA SER A 815 21.75 -12.10 -18.82
C SER A 815 22.53 -13.33 -18.34
N GLU A 816 22.89 -13.38 -17.05
CA GLU A 816 23.62 -14.49 -16.41
C GLU A 816 22.68 -15.64 -16.05
N ASP A 817 21.47 -15.33 -15.54
CA ASP A 817 20.42 -16.34 -15.33
C ASP A 817 20.04 -17.03 -16.65
N VAL A 818 19.92 -16.24 -17.74
CA VAL A 818 19.65 -16.74 -19.10
C VAL A 818 20.86 -17.51 -19.66
N LEU A 819 22.10 -17.15 -19.30
CA LEU A 819 23.31 -17.87 -19.71
C LEU A 819 23.40 -19.23 -19.02
N ALA A 820 23.17 -19.30 -17.71
CA ALA A 820 23.12 -20.55 -16.96
C ALA A 820 22.05 -21.49 -17.52
N TYR A 821 20.84 -20.98 -17.80
CA TYR A 821 19.79 -21.75 -18.46
C TYR A 821 20.16 -22.21 -19.88
N PHE A 822 20.80 -21.36 -20.69
CA PHE A 822 21.32 -21.73 -22.02
C PHE A 822 22.35 -22.85 -21.91
N CYS A 823 23.28 -22.78 -20.95
CA CYS A 823 24.30 -23.78 -20.72
C CYS A 823 23.70 -25.13 -20.27
N LEU A 824 22.72 -25.12 -19.37
CA LEU A 824 22.01 -26.32 -18.92
C LEU A 824 21.22 -26.97 -20.06
N THR A 825 20.50 -26.19 -20.86
CA THR A 825 19.73 -26.70 -22.02
C THR A 825 20.60 -27.17 -23.19
N ASN A 826 21.90 -26.84 -23.19
CA ASN A 826 22.89 -27.25 -24.19
C ASN A 826 24.03 -28.09 -23.57
N SER A 827 23.76 -28.85 -22.51
CA SER A 827 24.76 -29.54 -21.68
C SER A 827 25.80 -30.37 -22.46
N GLU A 828 25.39 -31.13 -23.48
CA GLU A 828 26.29 -31.93 -24.34
C GLU A 828 27.36 -31.11 -25.09
N LEU A 829 27.19 -29.78 -25.23
CA LEU A 829 28.20 -28.88 -25.80
C LEU A 829 29.45 -28.78 -24.92
N PHE A 830 29.28 -28.85 -23.60
CA PHE A 830 30.34 -28.65 -22.61
C PHE A 830 30.98 -29.97 -22.15
N ARG A 831 30.39 -31.12 -22.47
CA ARG A 831 30.86 -32.44 -22.05
C ARG A 831 32.30 -32.69 -22.48
N GLY A 832 33.16 -33.00 -21.51
CA GLY A 832 34.60 -33.24 -21.71
C GLY A 832 35.41 -32.01 -22.14
N LYS A 833 34.81 -30.81 -22.22
CA LYS A 833 35.50 -29.58 -22.62
C LYS A 833 36.18 -28.87 -21.44
N ARG A 834 37.19 -28.05 -21.75
CA ARG A 834 37.74 -27.03 -20.83
C ARG A 834 36.99 -25.73 -21.04
N VAL A 835 36.24 -25.29 -20.02
CA VAL A 835 35.37 -24.11 -20.08
C VAL A 835 35.97 -22.98 -19.23
N LEU A 836 35.89 -21.74 -19.74
CA LEU A 836 36.16 -20.52 -19.00
C LEU A 836 34.88 -19.69 -18.89
N GLU A 837 34.47 -19.33 -17.68
CA GLU A 837 33.53 -18.23 -17.46
C GLU A 837 34.32 -16.92 -17.31
N LEU A 838 33.98 -15.90 -18.08
CA LEU A 838 34.73 -14.65 -18.20
C LEU A 838 33.89 -13.45 -17.74
N GLY A 839 34.28 -12.82 -16.64
CA GLY A 839 33.54 -11.70 -16.02
C GLY A 839 32.40 -12.19 -15.11
N SER A 840 32.66 -13.23 -14.33
CA SER A 840 31.67 -14.09 -13.70
C SER A 840 30.75 -13.43 -12.67
N GLY A 841 31.22 -12.41 -11.94
CA GLY A 841 30.51 -11.96 -10.72
C GLY A 841 30.28 -13.15 -9.78
N TYR A 842 29.02 -13.57 -9.59
CA TYR A 842 28.66 -14.71 -8.74
C TYR A 842 29.08 -16.09 -9.27
N GLY A 843 29.39 -16.25 -10.57
CA GLY A 843 29.84 -17.54 -11.13
C GLY A 843 28.72 -18.53 -11.46
N LEU A 844 27.50 -18.06 -11.73
CA LEU A 844 26.32 -18.93 -11.78
C LEU A 844 26.39 -19.92 -12.94
N ALA A 845 26.71 -19.46 -14.15
CA ALA A 845 26.85 -20.30 -15.33
C ALA A 845 27.98 -21.32 -15.18
N GLY A 846 29.15 -20.92 -14.67
CA GLY A 846 30.27 -21.82 -14.45
C GLY A 846 30.00 -22.86 -13.37
N LEU A 847 29.34 -22.49 -12.26
CA LEU A 847 28.89 -23.43 -11.24
C LEU A 847 27.85 -24.42 -11.79
N ALA A 848 26.91 -23.95 -12.61
CA ALA A 848 25.90 -24.79 -13.26
C ALA A 848 26.53 -25.77 -14.26
N ILE A 849 27.44 -25.30 -15.12
CA ILE A 849 28.23 -26.13 -16.05
C ILE A 849 29.00 -27.21 -15.26
N ALA A 850 29.73 -26.79 -14.22
CA ALA A 850 30.55 -27.68 -13.41
C ALA A 850 29.77 -28.79 -12.69
N ALA A 851 28.52 -28.54 -12.31
CA ALA A 851 27.69 -29.52 -11.60
C ALA A 851 26.83 -30.41 -12.52
N CYS A 852 26.52 -29.95 -13.74
CA CYS A 852 25.46 -30.56 -14.56
C CYS A 852 25.91 -31.09 -15.93
N THR A 853 27.04 -30.65 -16.50
CA THR A 853 27.34 -30.88 -17.93
C THR A 853 28.55 -31.78 -18.24
N ASP A 854 29.07 -32.52 -17.26
CA ASP A 854 30.27 -33.37 -17.39
C ASP A 854 31.48 -32.67 -18.06
N ALA A 855 31.68 -31.39 -17.78
CA ALA A 855 32.85 -30.67 -18.31
C ALA A 855 34.14 -31.30 -17.77
N HIS A 856 35.22 -31.30 -18.56
CA HIS A 856 36.51 -31.78 -18.05
C HIS A 856 37.06 -30.81 -16.99
N LYS A 857 36.88 -29.51 -17.23
CA LYS A 857 37.37 -28.43 -16.38
C LYS A 857 36.50 -27.20 -16.54
N VAL A 858 36.23 -26.49 -15.45
CA VAL A 858 35.63 -25.15 -15.46
C VAL A 858 36.54 -24.20 -14.69
N VAL A 859 36.92 -23.09 -15.32
CA VAL A 859 37.59 -21.97 -14.66
C VAL A 859 36.61 -20.80 -14.61
N ILE A 860 36.36 -20.28 -13.40
CA ILE A 860 35.46 -19.15 -13.17
C ILE A 860 36.33 -17.91 -12.92
N SER A 861 36.19 -16.86 -13.74
CA SER A 861 37.14 -15.75 -13.74
C SER A 861 36.50 -14.37 -13.73
N ASP A 862 37.16 -13.46 -13.02
CA ASP A 862 36.77 -12.06 -12.86
C ASP A 862 38.00 -11.15 -12.72
N GLY A 863 37.83 -9.86 -12.99
CA GLY A 863 38.87 -8.85 -12.83
C GLY A 863 38.97 -8.25 -11.42
N ASN A 864 38.03 -8.54 -10.52
CA ASN A 864 38.01 -8.09 -9.14
C ASN A 864 38.46 -9.21 -8.18
N PRO A 865 39.55 -9.04 -7.39
CA PRO A 865 40.01 -10.08 -6.46
C PRO A 865 39.00 -10.40 -5.35
N GLU A 866 38.12 -9.49 -4.96
CA GLU A 866 37.07 -9.78 -3.97
C GLU A 866 36.02 -10.74 -4.55
N VAL A 867 35.67 -10.59 -5.84
CA VAL A 867 34.77 -11.50 -6.54
C VAL A 867 35.37 -12.91 -6.59
N ILE A 868 36.66 -13.04 -6.92
CA ILE A 868 37.39 -14.32 -6.91
C ILE A 868 37.34 -14.98 -5.51
N ASP A 869 37.46 -14.20 -4.45
CA ASP A 869 37.38 -14.67 -3.06
C ASP A 869 35.98 -15.21 -2.70
N TYR A 870 34.90 -14.66 -3.27
CA TYR A 870 33.54 -15.20 -3.12
C TYR A 870 33.30 -16.42 -4.00
N VAL A 871 33.69 -16.37 -5.28
CA VAL A 871 33.62 -17.51 -6.22
C VAL A 871 34.35 -18.72 -5.66
N GLN A 872 35.54 -18.55 -5.07
CA GLN A 872 36.27 -19.66 -4.45
C GLN A 872 35.50 -20.28 -3.27
N ARG A 873 34.82 -19.48 -2.45
CA ARG A 873 33.96 -20.01 -1.36
C ARG A 873 32.74 -20.74 -1.92
N SER A 874 32.14 -20.28 -3.02
CA SER A 874 31.07 -20.98 -3.72
C SER A 874 31.54 -22.32 -4.30
N ILE A 875 32.76 -22.38 -4.84
CA ILE A 875 33.40 -23.62 -5.29
C ILE A 875 33.67 -24.56 -4.09
N ASP A 876 34.27 -24.06 -3.01
CA ASP A 876 34.59 -24.87 -1.82
C ASP A 876 33.33 -25.45 -1.16
N PHE A 877 32.23 -24.69 -1.13
CA PHE A 877 30.94 -25.12 -0.58
C PHE A 877 30.25 -26.18 -1.46
N ASN A 878 30.33 -26.01 -2.80
CA ASN A 878 29.69 -26.90 -3.77
C ASN A 878 30.61 -28.03 -4.27
N ALA A 879 31.80 -28.21 -3.68
CA ALA A 879 32.78 -29.22 -4.09
C ALA A 879 32.23 -30.66 -4.12
N GLY A 880 31.13 -30.95 -3.42
CA GLY A 880 30.44 -32.24 -3.45
C GLY A 880 29.53 -32.51 -4.65
N VAL A 881 29.18 -31.49 -5.47
CA VAL A 881 28.27 -31.66 -6.63
C VAL A 881 28.96 -31.67 -7.99
N PHE A 882 30.23 -31.27 -8.09
CA PHE A 882 30.97 -31.14 -9.36
C PHE A 882 31.49 -32.47 -9.97
N ARG A 883 31.10 -33.63 -9.44
CA ARG A 883 31.45 -34.96 -9.98
C ARG A 883 32.96 -35.14 -10.18
N GLU A 884 33.42 -35.31 -11.43
CA GLU A 884 34.83 -35.42 -11.83
C GLU A 884 35.40 -34.11 -12.44
N THR A 885 34.62 -33.04 -12.53
CA THR A 885 35.01 -31.78 -13.17
C THR A 885 36.02 -30.99 -12.33
N GLU A 886 37.15 -30.59 -12.93
CA GLU A 886 38.12 -29.71 -12.25
C GLU A 886 37.58 -28.27 -12.21
N VAL A 887 37.12 -27.79 -11.03
CA VAL A 887 36.61 -26.41 -10.86
C VAL A 887 37.62 -25.53 -10.14
N LYS A 888 37.89 -24.33 -10.67
CA LYS A 888 38.81 -23.33 -10.06
C LYS A 888 38.35 -21.89 -10.29
N SER A 889 38.61 -21.02 -9.31
CA SER A 889 38.56 -19.57 -9.50
C SER A 889 39.86 -19.04 -10.13
N MET A 890 39.82 -17.92 -10.85
CA MET A 890 41.01 -17.30 -11.45
C MET A 890 40.87 -15.78 -11.67
N SER A 891 41.74 -14.98 -11.06
CA SER A 891 41.81 -13.52 -11.31
C SER A 891 42.31 -13.24 -12.73
N LEU A 892 41.52 -12.54 -13.54
CA LEU A 892 41.75 -12.35 -14.98
C LEU A 892 41.40 -10.91 -15.39
N HIS A 893 42.43 -10.09 -15.63
CA HIS A 893 42.25 -8.70 -16.06
C HIS A 893 42.32 -8.56 -17.58
N TRP A 894 41.22 -8.16 -18.23
CA TRP A 894 41.16 -8.00 -19.70
C TRP A 894 42.14 -6.94 -20.25
N ASN A 895 42.52 -5.95 -19.42
CA ASN A 895 43.40 -4.85 -19.84
C ASN A 895 44.90 -5.20 -19.91
N GLN A 896 45.27 -6.43 -19.52
CA GLN A 896 46.64 -6.95 -19.52
C GLN A 896 46.84 -8.02 -20.61
N GLU A 897 48.07 -8.47 -20.82
CA GLU A 897 48.34 -9.68 -21.63
C GLU A 897 48.12 -10.92 -20.76
N GLN A 898 47.38 -11.90 -21.26
CA GLN A 898 46.99 -13.06 -20.46
C GLN A 898 48.17 -14.03 -20.23
N PRO A 899 48.28 -14.69 -19.06
CA PRO A 899 49.41 -15.57 -18.75
C PRO A 899 49.60 -16.70 -19.79
N LEU A 900 50.86 -17.00 -20.12
CA LEU A 900 51.21 -17.97 -21.18
C LEU A 900 50.71 -19.40 -20.90
N ASP A 901 50.45 -19.73 -19.63
CA ASP A 901 49.91 -21.01 -19.16
C ASP A 901 48.39 -21.14 -19.28
N VAL A 902 47.67 -20.05 -19.61
CA VAL A 902 46.23 -20.08 -19.93
C VAL A 902 45.91 -19.69 -21.38
N GLN A 903 46.91 -19.26 -22.17
CA GLN A 903 46.69 -18.92 -23.57
C GLN A 903 46.34 -20.14 -24.43
N ASN A 904 45.27 -20.03 -25.22
CA ASN A 904 44.73 -21.06 -26.10
C ASN A 904 44.36 -22.37 -25.36
N THR A 905 43.96 -22.29 -24.09
CA THR A 905 43.71 -23.47 -23.24
C THR A 905 42.24 -23.87 -23.11
N PHE A 906 41.30 -23.02 -23.53
CA PHE A 906 39.88 -23.25 -23.34
C PHE A 906 39.19 -23.69 -24.64
N ASP A 907 38.49 -24.81 -24.57
CA ASP A 907 37.60 -25.28 -25.63
C ASP A 907 36.43 -24.31 -25.82
N ILE A 908 35.86 -23.82 -24.72
CA ILE A 908 34.70 -22.92 -24.71
C ILE A 908 34.96 -21.77 -23.74
N ILE A 909 34.55 -20.56 -24.12
CA ILE A 909 34.46 -19.41 -23.20
C ILE A 909 32.98 -19.02 -23.11
N VAL A 910 32.45 -18.82 -21.90
CA VAL A 910 31.11 -18.28 -21.67
C VAL A 910 31.22 -16.91 -20.98
N ALA A 911 30.33 -15.98 -21.32
CA ALA A 911 30.33 -14.63 -20.74
C ALA A 911 28.93 -13.99 -20.76
N SER A 912 28.61 -13.24 -19.70
CA SER A 912 27.36 -12.50 -19.57
C SER A 912 27.64 -10.99 -19.48
N ASP A 913 26.94 -10.19 -20.29
CA ASP A 913 26.90 -8.72 -20.29
C ASP A 913 28.26 -7.96 -20.25
N CYS A 914 29.36 -8.65 -20.56
CA CYS A 914 30.72 -8.12 -20.50
C CYS A 914 30.99 -6.98 -21.52
N THR A 915 30.03 -6.72 -22.42
CA THR A 915 30.08 -5.64 -23.42
C THR A 915 29.63 -4.27 -22.88
N PHE A 916 29.20 -4.16 -21.61
CA PHE A 916 28.81 -2.88 -21.00
C PHE A 916 29.89 -1.79 -21.10
N PHE A 917 31.15 -2.10 -20.76
CA PHE A 917 32.22 -1.11 -20.70
C PHE A 917 32.94 -0.91 -22.05
N LYS A 918 32.43 0.04 -22.87
CA LYS A 918 32.99 0.43 -24.19
C LYS A 918 34.52 0.63 -24.21
N LYS A 919 35.10 1.16 -23.13
CA LYS A 919 36.57 1.33 -22.95
C LYS A 919 37.40 0.04 -22.97
N PHE A 920 36.77 -1.13 -22.79
CA PHE A 920 37.44 -2.43 -22.74
C PHE A 920 37.21 -3.32 -23.96
N HIS A 921 36.29 -3.00 -24.89
CA HIS A 921 35.90 -3.87 -26.01
C HIS A 921 37.09 -4.48 -26.78
N LYS A 922 38.03 -3.66 -27.24
CA LYS A 922 39.26 -4.08 -27.92
C LYS A 922 40.11 -5.07 -27.12
N ARG A 923 40.17 -4.86 -25.81
CA ARG A 923 40.97 -5.65 -24.86
C ARG A 923 40.26 -6.96 -24.48
N LEU A 924 38.94 -6.94 -24.37
CA LEU A 924 38.08 -8.11 -24.23
C LEU A 924 38.16 -9.01 -25.49
N ALA A 925 38.08 -8.43 -26.69
CA ALA A 925 38.23 -9.15 -27.96
C ALA A 925 39.60 -9.84 -28.09
N LEU A 926 40.68 -9.13 -27.74
CA LEU A 926 42.02 -9.71 -27.66
C LEU A 926 42.13 -10.80 -26.57
N THR A 927 41.46 -10.62 -25.43
CA THR A 927 41.44 -11.61 -24.33
C THR A 927 40.78 -12.90 -24.78
N VAL A 928 39.56 -12.85 -25.33
CA VAL A 928 38.85 -14.00 -25.93
C VAL A 928 39.75 -14.71 -26.95
N LYS A 929 40.31 -13.95 -27.90
CA LYS A 929 41.21 -14.48 -28.94
C LYS A 929 42.49 -15.16 -28.38
N SER A 930 42.97 -14.72 -27.22
CA SER A 930 44.18 -15.26 -26.60
C SER A 930 43.95 -16.51 -25.75
N LEU A 931 42.70 -16.74 -25.30
CA LEU A 931 42.35 -17.80 -24.36
C LEU A 931 41.65 -19.00 -25.03
N LEU A 932 40.89 -18.75 -26.09
CA LEU A 932 40.19 -19.76 -26.87
C LEU A 932 41.19 -20.62 -27.66
N GLU A 933 41.02 -21.94 -27.63
CA GLU A 933 41.90 -22.88 -28.34
C GLU A 933 41.72 -22.80 -29.86
N TYR A 934 42.81 -22.93 -30.62
CA TYR A 934 42.81 -22.96 -32.09
C TYR A 934 42.24 -24.28 -32.64
N SER A 935 40.93 -24.47 -32.53
CA SER A 935 40.19 -25.66 -32.95
C SER A 935 38.90 -25.29 -33.68
N GLU A 936 38.50 -26.07 -34.69
CA GLU A 936 37.21 -25.92 -35.39
C GLU A 936 36.00 -26.24 -34.49
N THR A 937 36.23 -26.79 -33.28
CA THR A 937 35.21 -27.11 -32.27
C THR A 937 35.27 -26.19 -31.06
N SER A 938 35.96 -25.06 -31.17
CA SER A 938 36.10 -24.07 -30.11
C SER A 938 35.33 -22.79 -30.42
N GLU A 939 34.49 -22.37 -29.47
CA GLU A 939 33.70 -21.15 -29.58
C GLU A 939 33.62 -20.40 -28.25
N ALA A 940 33.56 -19.07 -28.34
CA ALA A 940 33.17 -18.20 -27.24
C ALA A 940 31.70 -17.80 -27.40
N ILE A 941 30.95 -17.89 -26.30
CA ILE A 941 29.50 -17.77 -26.23
C ILE A 941 29.16 -16.63 -25.27
N PHE A 942 28.66 -15.53 -25.82
CA PHE A 942 28.28 -14.35 -25.08
C PHE A 942 26.76 -14.21 -25.08
N LEU A 943 26.17 -14.02 -23.91
CA LEU A 943 24.83 -13.44 -23.80
C LEU A 943 24.97 -11.97 -23.41
N SER A 944 24.48 -11.06 -24.24
CA SER A 944 24.62 -9.62 -24.01
C SER A 944 23.50 -8.81 -24.66
N PRO A 945 22.84 -7.88 -23.94
CA PRO A 945 21.94 -6.90 -24.54
C PRO A 945 22.71 -5.92 -25.44
N ARG A 946 21.99 -5.16 -26.26
CA ARG A 946 22.59 -4.23 -27.25
C ARG A 946 23.26 -3.03 -26.58
N ARG A 947 22.60 -2.43 -25.58
CA ARG A 947 23.06 -1.27 -24.77
C ARG A 947 23.48 -0.09 -25.67
N GLY A 948 22.56 0.32 -26.54
CA GLY A 948 22.72 1.31 -27.59
C GLY A 948 23.59 0.76 -28.71
N ASP A 949 24.80 1.31 -28.85
CA ASP A 949 25.81 0.83 -29.80
C ASP A 949 26.95 0.04 -29.13
N SER A 950 26.75 -0.48 -27.92
CA SER A 950 27.82 -1.16 -27.17
C SER A 950 28.16 -2.52 -27.75
N LEU A 951 27.15 -3.35 -27.98
CA LEU A 951 27.36 -4.69 -28.53
C LEU A 951 27.97 -4.60 -29.94
N GLU A 952 27.44 -3.72 -30.79
CA GLU A 952 27.88 -3.48 -32.16
C GLU A 952 29.33 -2.97 -32.24
N LYS A 953 29.81 -2.22 -31.24
CA LYS A 953 31.23 -1.83 -31.13
C LYS A 953 32.13 -2.99 -30.72
N PHE A 954 31.68 -3.86 -29.81
CA PHE A 954 32.41 -5.07 -29.45
C PHE A 954 32.51 -6.05 -30.63
N LEU A 955 31.41 -6.28 -31.35
CA LEU A 955 31.38 -7.16 -32.53
C LEU A 955 32.38 -6.68 -33.61
N LYS A 956 32.49 -5.37 -33.86
CA LYS A 956 33.50 -4.80 -34.78
C LYS A 956 34.95 -5.04 -34.33
N GLU A 957 35.23 -5.04 -33.02
CA GLU A 957 36.56 -5.41 -32.51
C GLU A 957 36.84 -6.92 -32.61
N ILE A 958 35.81 -7.78 -32.59
CA ILE A 958 35.93 -9.23 -32.89
C ILE A 958 36.26 -9.46 -34.37
N GLU A 959 35.53 -8.83 -35.30
CA GLU A 959 35.82 -8.89 -36.74
C GLU A 959 37.23 -8.35 -37.07
N ALA A 960 37.60 -7.19 -36.52
CA ALA A 960 38.92 -6.58 -36.70
C ALA A 960 40.07 -7.46 -36.15
N ASN A 961 39.76 -8.44 -35.29
CA ASN A 961 40.70 -9.44 -34.80
C ASN A 961 40.76 -10.72 -35.65
N ASN A 962 40.07 -10.78 -36.79
CA ASN A 962 39.95 -11.96 -37.66
C ASN A 962 39.34 -13.18 -36.93
N LEU A 963 38.33 -12.93 -36.09
CA LEU A 963 37.43 -13.96 -35.57
C LEU A 963 36.11 -13.92 -36.37
N ARG A 964 35.47 -15.07 -36.51
CA ARG A 964 34.11 -15.18 -37.05
C ARG A 964 33.12 -14.89 -35.92
N LEU A 965 31.99 -14.29 -36.25
CA LEU A 965 30.90 -14.10 -35.31
C LEU A 965 29.54 -14.49 -35.92
N SER A 966 28.61 -14.85 -35.05
CA SER A 966 27.20 -15.07 -35.36
C SER A 966 26.37 -14.47 -34.23
N VAL A 967 25.47 -13.55 -34.57
CA VAL A 967 24.49 -12.97 -33.64
C VAL A 967 23.14 -13.61 -33.93
N ILE A 968 22.50 -14.13 -32.90
CA ILE A 968 21.27 -14.92 -33.01
C ILE A 968 20.20 -14.29 -32.11
N GLU A 969 19.11 -13.85 -32.73
CA GLU A 969 17.83 -13.54 -32.07
C GLU A 969 16.95 -14.80 -32.11
N ASN A 970 16.04 -14.98 -31.14
CA ASN A 970 15.33 -16.25 -30.89
C ASN A 970 16.24 -17.50 -30.91
N TYR A 971 17.21 -17.56 -29.99
CA TYR A 971 18.09 -18.73 -29.82
C TYR A 971 17.49 -19.84 -28.94
N ASN A 972 16.35 -19.58 -28.30
CA ASN A 972 15.62 -20.53 -27.47
C ASN A 972 14.15 -20.09 -27.38
N ASP A 973 13.21 -20.97 -27.72
CA ASP A 973 11.78 -20.64 -27.78
C ASP A 973 11.20 -20.22 -26.42
N GLU A 974 11.66 -20.76 -25.28
CA GLU A 974 11.12 -20.38 -23.96
C GLU A 974 11.55 -18.96 -23.57
N ILE A 975 12.83 -18.64 -23.74
CA ILE A 975 13.39 -17.29 -23.54
C ILE A 975 12.74 -16.29 -24.49
N TRP A 976 12.52 -16.67 -25.76
CA TRP A 976 11.87 -15.80 -26.74
C TRP A 976 10.38 -15.58 -26.46
N ASN A 977 9.65 -16.62 -26.06
CA ASN A 977 8.26 -16.45 -25.63
C ASN A 977 8.16 -15.61 -24.34
N LEU A 978 9.15 -15.64 -23.45
CA LEU A 978 9.21 -14.77 -22.27
C LEU A 978 9.54 -13.32 -22.66
N HIS A 979 10.51 -13.09 -23.54
CA HIS A 979 10.79 -11.79 -24.14
C HIS A 979 9.53 -11.20 -24.80
N LEU A 980 8.82 -11.98 -25.62
CA LEU A 980 7.58 -11.55 -26.26
C LEU A 980 6.46 -11.25 -25.24
N LYS A 981 6.37 -11.96 -24.11
CA LYS A 981 5.42 -11.61 -23.04
C LYS A 981 5.72 -10.25 -22.43
N PHE A 982 6.97 -9.98 -22.05
CA PHE A 982 7.35 -8.69 -21.47
C PHE A 982 7.22 -7.55 -22.48
N LEU A 983 7.70 -7.73 -23.72
CA LEU A 983 7.62 -6.74 -24.79
C LEU A 983 6.18 -6.35 -25.15
N ASN A 984 5.23 -7.29 -25.06
CA ASN A 984 3.80 -7.04 -25.31
C ASN A 984 2.99 -6.73 -24.02
N GLY A 985 3.64 -6.52 -22.86
CA GLY A 985 2.98 -6.23 -21.59
C GLY A 985 2.07 -7.36 -21.04
N GLY A 986 2.27 -8.58 -21.52
CA GLY A 986 1.51 -9.77 -21.12
C GLY A 986 1.97 -10.42 -19.81
N ASP A 987 3.10 -9.98 -19.26
CA ASP A 987 3.57 -10.30 -17.92
C ASP A 987 4.03 -8.99 -17.26
N THR A 988 3.56 -8.72 -16.03
CA THR A 988 3.78 -7.46 -15.31
C THR A 988 4.80 -7.61 -14.18
N SER A 989 5.41 -8.79 -14.03
CA SER A 989 6.43 -9.05 -13.00
C SER A 989 7.72 -8.23 -13.20
N TRP A 990 7.97 -7.74 -14.43
CA TRP A 990 9.12 -6.86 -14.74
C TRP A 990 8.63 -5.56 -15.41
N PRO A 991 8.13 -4.57 -14.63
CA PRO A 991 7.41 -3.40 -15.16
C PRO A 991 8.28 -2.37 -15.92
N ASN A 992 9.60 -2.51 -15.88
CA ASN A 992 10.57 -1.64 -16.55
C ASN A 992 11.34 -2.38 -17.66
N TYR A 993 10.67 -3.29 -18.39
CA TYR A 993 11.33 -4.07 -19.44
C TYR A 993 11.70 -3.20 -20.64
N ASP A 994 12.99 -3.03 -20.88
CA ASP A 994 13.55 -2.32 -22.03
C ASP A 994 14.27 -3.31 -22.97
N MET A 995 13.97 -3.26 -24.27
CA MET A 995 14.53 -4.23 -25.23
C MET A 995 16.05 -4.12 -25.38
N ASP A 996 16.61 -2.91 -25.25
CA ASP A 996 18.03 -2.63 -25.44
C ASP A 996 18.89 -3.04 -24.22
N HIS A 997 18.29 -3.02 -23.03
CA HIS A 997 18.93 -3.31 -21.74
C HIS A 997 18.57 -4.68 -21.13
N CYS A 998 17.41 -5.26 -21.47
CA CYS A 998 16.86 -6.44 -20.80
C CYS A 998 16.76 -7.71 -21.67
N TYR A 999 16.93 -7.62 -23.00
CA TYR A 999 16.97 -8.81 -23.87
C TYR A 999 18.41 -9.14 -24.30
N PRO A 1000 19.06 -10.18 -23.73
CA PRO A 1000 20.38 -10.60 -24.18
C PRO A 1000 20.31 -11.33 -25.53
N LEU A 1001 21.12 -10.90 -26.50
CA LEU A 1001 21.35 -11.62 -27.75
C LEU A 1001 22.38 -12.74 -27.53
N LEU A 1002 22.22 -13.85 -28.24
CA LEU A 1002 23.24 -14.89 -28.30
C LEU A 1002 24.28 -14.53 -29.34
N VAL A 1003 25.54 -14.39 -28.92
CA VAL A 1003 26.69 -14.10 -29.77
C VAL A 1003 27.68 -15.25 -29.68
N LYS A 1004 27.82 -16.00 -30.77
CA LYS A 1004 28.85 -17.05 -30.94
C LYS A 1004 30.04 -16.50 -31.69
N ILE A 1005 31.25 -16.84 -31.26
CA ILE A 1005 32.52 -16.33 -31.78
C ILE A 1005 33.50 -17.50 -31.98
N SER A 1006 34.14 -17.62 -33.15
CA SER A 1006 35.11 -18.69 -33.45
C SER A 1006 36.31 -18.19 -34.26
N PHE A 1007 37.28 -19.06 -34.48
CA PHE A 1007 38.26 -18.94 -35.58
C PHE A 1007 37.64 -19.35 -36.93
#